data_AF-A0ABD3E613-F1
#
_entry.id   AF-A0ABD3E613-F1
#
_cell.length_a   1.000
_cell.length_b   1.000
_cell.length_c   1.000
_cell.angle_alpha   90.00
_cell.angle_beta   90.00
_cell.angle_gamma   90.00
#
_symmetry.space_group_name_H-M   'P 1'
#
loop_
_entity.id
_entity.type
_entity.pdbx_description
1 polymer ?
#
loop_
_entity_poly.entity_id
_entity_poly.type
_entity_poly.pdbx_seq_one_letter_code
_entity_poly.pdbx_strand_id
1 'polypeptide(L)'
;MERRSRRSSARSKADLSTTLRRAWYHLRLSVRDPTRVRTWDAIVLTAASPEQAELYNWQLSRAKRVGRIAPSTITLAVPDPNGQRIGSGAATLNAIFALAKHFHHLAPIDSTVADASNLNSISSFYESSNNGYPLPFFVELLRKKHILLLHAGGDSKRVPWANPMGKVFLPLPFMAADDPDGPVPLLFDHILAIASCARQAFQNEGGIFIMTGDVLPCFDAFSMVLPEDTSSIVTVPITLDIASNHGVIVASKSGSSNDKCSVFLVENLLQKPSIEDLVDQKAVLDDGRTLLDTGIIAVKGKAWVDLVTLACSSQPMISELLQCKKEMSLYEDLVAAWVPAKHEWLRSRSLGGELVATLGKQNMFSYCAYDLLFLHFGTSNEVLDHLNGTGSGLVGRRHLCSIPATTESDIAASAIIISSTIAPGVSIGEESLVYDSSISTSVQIGSQSIVVGLHVPKTQNEVFGNSFRLMLPDRHCLWEVPLLGSSERVIVYCGLHDNPKNPLSNNGTFCGKPWKKVLGDLGIRDDDLWGSRERKDKCLWNAKLFPVTSYSNMLQLATWLMGLSNLENANLLLLWKMSDRVSLEELHRLIDFSKMWLRSTNHQADLAVGVVAACLKFGLLGRNISQLCQEILQKEVTGIEICTEFLSLCPNLQAQNSQILPKSRAHQVNLDLLRACDDELMAAEMEHKVWAAVADETASAVRYGFKGNGTMTCLVELS
;
A
#
# COMPACT_ATOMS: atom_id res chain seq x y z
N MET A 1 26.42 -21.21 -33.81
CA MET A 1 24.96 -21.36 -33.64
C MET A 1 24.72 -22.66 -32.88
N GLU A 2 23.66 -22.73 -32.07
CA GLU A 2 23.25 -23.88 -31.22
C GLU A 2 24.09 -24.20 -29.96
N ARG A 3 24.13 -23.25 -29.00
CA ARG A 3 24.26 -23.60 -27.56
C ARG A 3 23.85 -22.51 -26.55
N ARG A 4 23.26 -21.40 -27.02
CA ARG A 4 22.83 -20.27 -26.15
C ARG A 4 21.32 -20.21 -25.86
N SER A 5 20.47 -21.02 -26.51
CA SER A 5 19.01 -20.86 -26.42
C SER A 5 18.33 -21.55 -25.22
N ARG A 6 19.05 -22.34 -24.40
CA ARG A 6 18.47 -23.00 -23.20
C ARG A 6 18.75 -22.29 -21.87
N ARG A 7 19.40 -21.11 -21.88
CA ARG A 7 19.72 -20.33 -20.67
C ARG A 7 18.76 -19.18 -20.36
N SER A 8 17.80 -18.84 -21.25
CA SER A 8 16.93 -17.68 -21.03
C SER A 8 15.77 -17.94 -20.06
N SER A 9 15.19 -19.15 -20.01
CA SER A 9 14.12 -19.45 -19.04
C SER A 9 14.63 -19.69 -17.61
N ALA A 10 15.93 -19.92 -17.44
CA ALA A 10 16.55 -20.14 -16.13
C ALA A 10 17.05 -18.85 -15.47
N ARG A 11 17.19 -17.74 -16.23
CA ARG A 11 17.58 -16.42 -15.70
C ARG A 11 16.40 -15.61 -15.15
N SER A 12 15.16 -15.87 -15.58
CA SER A 12 13.98 -15.09 -15.15
C SER A 12 13.48 -15.41 -13.73
N LYS A 13 13.95 -16.52 -13.14
CA LYS A 13 13.82 -16.86 -11.72
C LYS A 13 15.01 -16.37 -10.89
N ALA A 14 15.80 -15.39 -11.37
CA ALA A 14 16.56 -14.55 -10.44
C ALA A 14 15.52 -13.94 -9.49
N ASP A 15 15.52 -14.48 -8.28
CA ASP A 15 14.32 -14.94 -7.59
C ASP A 15 13.61 -13.79 -6.88
N LEU A 16 12.35 -13.50 -7.23
CA LEU A 16 11.51 -12.50 -6.55
C LEU A 16 11.61 -12.67 -5.03
N SER A 17 11.66 -13.92 -4.53
CA SER A 17 11.88 -14.21 -3.11
C SER A 17 13.22 -13.68 -2.63
N THR A 18 14.32 -14.04 -3.31
CA THR A 18 15.67 -13.60 -2.97
C THR A 18 15.81 -12.08 -2.98
N THR A 19 15.27 -11.39 -3.99
CA THR A 19 15.30 -9.92 -4.10
C THR A 19 14.54 -9.29 -2.94
N LEU A 20 13.31 -9.73 -2.67
CA LEU A 20 12.51 -9.21 -1.56
C LEU A 20 13.14 -9.53 -0.20
N ARG A 21 13.63 -10.76 0.03
CA ARG A 21 14.32 -11.15 1.28
C ARG A 21 15.53 -10.25 1.56
N ARG A 22 16.37 -10.00 0.55
CA ARG A 22 17.51 -9.08 0.66
C ARG A 22 17.05 -7.65 0.98
N ALA A 23 16.04 -7.16 0.28
CA ALA A 23 15.51 -5.82 0.46
C ALA A 23 14.90 -5.62 1.86
N TRP A 24 14.11 -6.59 2.34
CA TRP A 24 13.53 -6.58 3.67
C TRP A 24 14.60 -6.66 4.77
N TYR A 25 15.63 -7.49 4.58
CA TYR A 25 16.76 -7.56 5.51
C TYR A 25 17.47 -6.19 5.61
N HIS A 26 17.76 -5.56 4.46
CA HIS A 26 18.36 -4.23 4.42
C HIS A 26 17.48 -3.18 5.11
N LEU A 27 16.17 -3.19 4.85
CA LEU A 27 15.22 -2.29 5.51
C LEU A 27 15.26 -2.46 7.04
N ARG A 28 15.13 -3.70 7.54
CA ARG A 28 15.17 -4.00 8.98
C ARG A 28 16.46 -3.49 9.63
N LEU A 29 17.61 -3.66 8.98
CA LEU A 29 18.88 -3.13 9.46
C LEU A 29 18.89 -1.60 9.47
N SER A 30 18.42 -0.95 8.40
CA SER A 30 18.39 0.52 8.30
C SER A 30 17.49 1.18 9.34
N VAL A 31 16.44 0.46 9.77
CA VAL A 31 15.50 0.93 10.79
C VAL A 31 16.06 0.69 12.19
N ARG A 32 16.65 -0.49 12.45
CA ARG A 32 17.20 -0.86 13.76
C ARG A 32 18.49 -0.12 14.09
N ASP A 33 19.37 0.09 13.10
CA ASP A 33 20.66 0.76 13.28
C ASP A 33 20.95 1.73 12.13
N PRO A 34 20.27 2.89 12.10
CA PRO A 34 20.42 3.90 11.05
C PRO A 34 21.83 4.51 10.98
N THR A 35 22.63 4.35 12.04
CA THR A 35 24.01 4.84 12.09
C THR A 35 24.96 3.99 11.26
N ARG A 36 24.69 2.68 11.16
CA ARG A 36 25.46 1.73 10.35
C ARG A 36 24.89 1.58 8.94
N VAL A 37 23.57 1.47 8.83
CA VAL A 37 22.87 1.34 7.54
C VAL A 37 21.98 2.55 7.37
N ARG A 38 22.39 3.51 6.53
CA ARG A 38 21.66 4.78 6.39
C ARG A 38 20.23 4.55 5.91
N THR A 39 19.30 5.20 6.59
CA THR A 39 17.88 5.34 6.18
C THR A 39 17.66 6.64 5.38
N TRP A 40 16.43 6.83 4.92
CA TRP A 40 15.93 8.09 4.35
C TRP A 40 15.80 9.16 5.44
N ASP A 41 16.09 10.42 5.12
CA ASP A 41 15.85 11.56 6.01
C ASP A 41 14.35 11.87 6.10
N ALA A 42 13.63 11.70 4.99
CA ALA A 42 12.19 11.86 4.91
C ALA A 42 11.53 10.86 3.95
N ILE A 43 10.32 10.43 4.28
CA ILE A 43 9.42 9.66 3.43
C ILE A 43 8.15 10.48 3.24
N VAL A 44 7.83 10.82 2.00
CA VAL A 44 6.70 11.67 1.64
C VAL A 44 5.72 10.90 0.75
N LEU A 45 4.43 11.00 1.04
CA LEU A 45 3.36 10.45 0.22
C LEU A 45 2.55 11.59 -0.39
N THR A 46 2.24 11.55 -1.69
CA THR A 46 1.21 12.46 -2.24
C THR A 46 -0.18 11.88 -1.99
N ALA A 47 -1.17 12.74 -1.76
CA ALA A 47 -2.57 12.36 -1.55
C ALA A 47 -3.50 13.22 -2.42
N ALA A 48 -4.67 12.70 -2.77
CA ALA A 48 -5.66 13.37 -3.61
C ALA A 48 -6.44 14.46 -2.85
N SER A 49 -6.61 14.30 -1.54
CA SER A 49 -7.37 15.22 -0.69
C SER A 49 -6.79 15.28 0.73
N PRO A 50 -7.12 16.33 1.52
CA PRO A 50 -6.71 16.43 2.92
C PRO A 50 -7.14 15.21 3.76
N GLU A 51 -8.34 14.70 3.56
CA GLU A 51 -8.87 13.54 4.29
C GLU A 51 -8.07 12.28 3.97
N GLN A 52 -7.67 12.10 2.70
CA GLN A 52 -6.78 10.99 2.32
C GLN A 52 -5.37 11.18 2.92
N ALA A 53 -4.87 12.42 3.00
CA ALA A 53 -3.58 12.69 3.63
C ALA A 53 -3.60 12.36 5.14
N GLU A 54 -4.70 12.63 5.85
CA GLU A 54 -4.87 12.20 7.24
C GLU A 54 -4.77 10.69 7.40
N LEU A 55 -5.47 9.92 6.55
CA LEU A 55 -5.35 8.46 6.51
C LEU A 55 -3.91 8.01 6.28
N TYR A 56 -3.23 8.60 5.30
CA TYR A 56 -1.85 8.24 4.98
C TYR A 56 -0.88 8.60 6.12
N ASN A 57 -1.11 9.69 6.84
CA ASN A 57 -0.35 10.04 8.03
C ASN A 57 -0.55 9.01 9.16
N TRP A 58 -1.75 8.47 9.34
CA TRP A 58 -1.98 7.37 10.29
C TRP A 58 -1.21 6.10 9.88
N GLN A 59 -1.23 5.74 8.59
CA GLN A 59 -0.48 4.58 8.09
C GLN A 59 1.04 4.77 8.27
N LEU A 60 1.58 5.96 7.98
CA LEU A 60 2.99 6.29 8.21
C LEU A 60 3.35 6.21 9.70
N SER A 61 2.46 6.70 10.58
CA SER A 61 2.64 6.62 12.02
C SER A 61 2.61 5.17 12.51
N ARG A 62 1.71 4.33 11.98
CA ARG A 62 1.69 2.89 12.26
C ARG A 62 3.00 2.24 11.82
N ALA A 63 3.47 2.50 10.60
CA ALA A 63 4.71 1.95 10.06
C ALA A 63 5.94 2.31 10.93
N LYS A 64 5.97 3.51 11.51
CA LYS A 64 6.98 3.87 12.53
C LYS A 64 6.86 3.03 13.79
N ARG A 65 5.65 2.92 14.37
CA ARG A 65 5.40 2.14 15.60
C ARG A 65 5.81 0.67 15.46
N VAL A 66 5.51 0.05 14.32
CA VAL A 66 5.85 -1.37 14.07
C VAL A 66 7.27 -1.57 13.55
N GLY A 67 8.13 -0.54 13.59
CA GLY A 67 9.53 -0.65 13.20
C GLY A 67 9.78 -0.92 11.71
N ARG A 68 8.88 -0.45 10.83
CA ARG A 68 9.09 -0.42 9.37
C ARG A 68 9.78 0.86 8.91
N ILE A 69 9.61 1.96 9.65
CA ILE A 69 10.25 3.25 9.42
C ILE A 69 11.07 3.62 10.65
N ALA A 70 12.30 4.10 10.46
CA ALA A 70 13.14 4.53 11.57
C ALA A 70 12.50 5.71 12.34
N PRO A 71 12.59 5.75 13.68
CA PRO A 71 12.05 6.87 14.47
C PRO A 71 12.62 8.24 14.05
N SER A 72 13.87 8.27 13.57
CA SER A 72 14.55 9.47 13.09
C SER A 72 14.08 9.96 11.71
N THR A 73 13.40 9.12 10.92
CA THR A 73 12.93 9.48 9.57
C THR A 73 11.70 10.36 9.67
N ILE A 74 11.68 11.52 9.00
CA ILE A 74 10.47 12.35 8.91
C ILE A 74 9.46 11.70 7.96
N THR A 75 8.18 11.80 8.29
CA THR A 75 7.09 11.22 7.48
C THR A 75 6.02 12.26 7.24
N LEU A 76 5.58 12.42 5.99
CA LEU A 76 4.60 13.44 5.63
C LEU A 76 3.70 12.96 4.49
N ALA A 77 2.38 13.01 4.68
CA ALA A 77 1.42 12.92 3.58
C ALA A 77 1.02 14.33 3.13
N VAL A 78 1.14 14.62 1.83
CA VAL A 78 0.89 15.94 1.25
C VAL A 78 -0.27 15.85 0.26
N PRO A 79 -1.42 16.48 0.57
CA PRO A 79 -2.57 16.48 -0.32
C PRO A 79 -2.38 17.47 -1.48
N ASP A 80 -3.06 17.19 -2.58
CA ASP A 80 -3.33 18.18 -3.61
C ASP A 80 -4.14 19.35 -3.00
N PRO A 81 -3.77 20.62 -3.26
CA PRO A 81 -4.40 21.77 -2.59
C PRO A 81 -5.90 21.82 -2.83
N ASN A 82 -6.67 22.10 -1.77
CA ASN A 82 -8.13 22.15 -1.79
C ASN A 82 -8.81 20.84 -2.30
N GLY A 83 -8.10 19.70 -2.29
CA GLY A 83 -8.58 18.44 -2.86
C GLY A 83 -8.77 18.49 -4.38
N GLN A 84 -8.13 19.44 -5.06
CA GLN A 84 -8.22 19.61 -6.51
C GLN A 84 -6.95 19.12 -7.18
N ARG A 85 -7.13 18.20 -8.13
CA ARG A 85 -6.01 17.52 -8.78
C ARG A 85 -5.11 18.47 -9.54
N ILE A 86 -3.81 18.46 -9.22
CA ILE A 86 -2.78 19.32 -9.87
C ILE A 86 -1.83 18.53 -10.77
N GLY A 87 -1.94 17.20 -10.81
CA GLY A 87 -1.07 16.30 -11.58
C GLY A 87 0.22 15.93 -10.83
N SER A 88 0.84 14.81 -11.21
CA SER A 88 1.98 14.23 -10.48
C SER A 88 3.23 15.12 -10.45
N GLY A 89 3.47 15.90 -11.50
CA GLY A 89 4.59 16.84 -11.55
C GLY A 89 4.40 17.98 -10.55
N ALA A 90 3.21 18.58 -10.49
CA ALA A 90 2.93 19.65 -9.53
C ALA A 90 2.83 19.12 -8.11
N ALA A 91 2.27 17.92 -7.92
CA ALA A 91 2.25 17.24 -6.63
C ALA A 91 3.68 16.97 -6.10
N THR A 92 4.65 16.68 -6.98
CA THR A 92 6.06 16.54 -6.60
C THR A 92 6.63 17.84 -6.04
N LEU A 93 6.42 18.96 -6.73
CA LEU A 93 6.89 20.27 -6.28
C LEU A 93 6.20 20.71 -4.98
N ASN A 94 4.89 20.52 -4.90
CA ASN A 94 4.10 20.79 -3.70
C ASN A 94 4.60 19.97 -2.50
N ALA A 95 4.92 18.70 -2.71
CA ALA A 95 5.45 17.81 -1.68
C ALA A 95 6.83 18.26 -1.17
N ILE A 96 7.74 18.64 -2.07
CA ILE A 96 9.06 19.17 -1.70
C ILE A 96 8.93 20.47 -0.90
N PHE A 97 8.05 21.38 -1.33
CA PHE A 97 7.82 22.63 -0.62
C PHE A 97 7.19 22.43 0.76
N ALA A 98 6.19 21.55 0.87
CA ALA A 98 5.56 21.19 2.14
C ALA A 98 6.58 20.57 3.10
N LEU A 99 7.47 19.72 2.59
CA LEU A 99 8.56 19.13 3.38
C LEU A 99 9.56 20.20 3.85
N ALA A 100 9.93 21.16 2.99
CA ALA A 100 10.81 22.27 3.37
C ALA A 100 10.22 23.10 4.53
N LYS A 101 8.93 23.42 4.44
CA LYS A 101 8.19 24.09 5.53
C LYS A 101 8.18 23.24 6.82
N HIS A 102 7.96 21.94 6.70
CA HIS A 102 7.94 21.04 7.84
C HIS A 102 9.29 20.99 8.56
N PHE A 103 10.40 20.86 7.83
CA PHE A 103 11.74 20.92 8.43
C PHE A 103 12.02 22.26 9.11
N HIS A 104 11.53 23.37 8.54
CA HIS A 104 11.72 24.69 9.14
C HIS A 104 11.00 24.79 10.50
N HIS A 105 9.77 24.29 10.60
CA HIS A 105 9.04 24.26 11.88
C HIS A 105 9.68 23.35 12.94
N LEU A 106 10.44 22.34 12.52
CA LEU A 106 11.19 21.45 13.43
C LEU A 106 12.56 22.01 13.84
N ALA A 107 13.10 23.01 13.12
CA ALA A 107 14.35 23.63 13.51
C ALA A 107 14.14 24.37 14.84
N PRO A 108 15.01 24.19 15.85
CA PRO A 108 14.90 24.94 17.09
C PRO A 108 14.90 26.43 16.77
N ILE A 109 13.89 27.14 17.27
CA ILE A 109 13.83 28.60 17.23
C ILE A 109 15.05 29.07 18.01
N ASP A 110 16.06 29.60 17.30
CA ASP A 110 17.12 30.35 17.97
C ASP A 110 16.44 31.39 18.86
N SER A 111 16.75 31.31 20.15
CA SER A 111 16.20 32.15 21.19
C SER A 111 16.57 33.61 20.97
N THR A 112 15.83 34.29 20.11
CA THR A 112 15.64 35.73 20.15
C THR A 112 14.20 36.05 19.79
N VAL A 113 13.54 36.70 20.75
CA VAL A 113 12.18 37.24 20.76
C VAL A 113 11.12 36.28 21.30
N ALA A 114 10.73 36.60 22.54
CA ALA A 114 9.64 36.04 23.32
C ALA A 114 8.27 36.20 22.64
N ASP A 115 7.43 35.18 22.70
CA ASP A 115 6.33 35.16 23.68
C ASP A 115 5.64 33.80 23.65
N ALA A 116 5.55 33.19 24.84
CA ALA A 116 4.87 31.93 25.07
C ALA A 116 3.38 32.20 25.33
N SER A 117 2.50 31.75 24.44
CA SER A 117 1.17 31.25 24.79
C SER A 117 0.46 30.64 23.57
N ASN A 118 -0.23 29.52 23.80
CA ASN A 118 -1.14 28.79 22.91
C ASN A 118 -0.58 27.63 22.08
N LEU A 119 -0.18 26.55 22.78
CA LEU A 119 -0.39 25.19 22.30
C LEU A 119 -1.88 24.84 22.46
N ASN A 120 -2.62 24.71 21.35
CA ASN A 120 -3.75 23.79 21.13
C ASN A 120 -4.59 24.22 19.91
N SER A 121 -4.23 23.76 18.71
CA SER A 121 -5.17 23.39 17.61
C SER A 121 -4.39 22.97 16.36
N ILE A 122 -4.35 21.66 16.09
CA ILE A 122 -3.90 21.11 14.79
C ILE A 122 -5.11 21.11 13.85
N SER A 123 -5.60 22.29 13.48
CA SER A 123 -6.74 22.43 12.57
C SER A 123 -6.78 23.80 11.90
N SER A 124 -5.77 24.13 11.09
CA SER A 124 -5.84 25.17 10.04
C SER A 124 -4.54 25.19 9.22
N PHE A 125 -4.39 24.29 8.24
CA PHE A 125 -3.21 24.26 7.36
C PHE A 125 -3.41 24.94 6.00
N TYR A 126 -4.54 25.63 5.79
CA TYR A 126 -4.78 26.44 4.59
C TYR A 126 -5.50 27.73 4.97
N GLU A 127 -4.78 28.72 5.48
CA GLU A 127 -4.97 30.14 5.13
C GLU A 127 -4.05 31.08 5.94
N SER A 128 -3.43 32.01 5.22
CA SER A 128 -2.80 33.24 5.70
C SER A 128 -1.51 33.14 6.53
N SER A 129 -0.37 33.34 5.87
CA SER A 129 0.45 34.55 6.06
C SER A 129 1.72 34.50 5.20
N ASN A 130 1.94 35.60 4.47
CA ASN A 130 3.20 35.96 3.83
C ASN A 130 4.28 36.17 4.90
N ASN A 131 4.87 35.11 5.45
CA ASN A 131 6.15 35.23 6.13
C ASN A 131 7.27 35.01 5.11
N GLY A 132 7.90 36.11 4.73
CA GLY A 132 8.99 36.20 3.78
C GLY A 132 10.27 35.53 4.29
N TYR A 133 10.35 34.21 4.14
CA TYR A 133 11.61 33.49 4.30
C TYR A 133 12.34 33.44 2.95
N PRO A 134 13.65 33.75 2.90
CA PRO A 134 14.39 33.74 1.64
C PRO A 134 14.43 32.33 1.06
N LEU A 135 14.07 32.19 -0.22
CA LEU A 135 14.22 30.95 -1.01
C LEU A 135 15.58 30.23 -0.81
N PRO A 136 16.73 30.93 -0.65
CA PRO A 136 18.01 30.30 -0.28
C PRO A 136 17.99 29.45 1.00
N PHE A 137 17.19 29.79 2.01
CA PHE A 137 17.12 29.07 3.28
C PHE A 137 16.52 27.67 3.11
N PHE A 138 15.37 27.56 2.43
CA PHE A 138 14.74 26.26 2.18
C PHE A 138 15.62 25.34 1.31
N VAL A 139 16.31 25.94 0.34
CA VAL A 139 17.29 25.22 -0.48
C VAL A 139 18.43 24.66 0.37
N GLU A 140 18.99 25.45 1.29
CA GLU A 140 20.02 24.99 2.22
C GLU A 140 19.54 23.82 3.09
N LEU A 141 18.33 23.94 3.65
CA LEU A 141 17.75 22.96 4.56
C LEU A 141 17.59 21.57 3.93
N LEU A 142 17.24 21.52 2.65
CA LEU A 142 17.04 20.27 1.90
C LEU A 142 18.26 19.80 1.11
N ARG A 143 19.28 20.65 0.92
CA ARG A 143 20.44 20.37 0.05
C ARG A 143 21.12 19.03 0.32
N LYS A 144 21.20 18.62 1.59
CA LYS A 144 21.88 17.39 2.04
C LYS A 144 20.91 16.29 2.50
N LYS A 145 19.61 16.48 2.31
CA LYS A 145 18.58 15.52 2.70
C LYS A 145 18.33 14.49 1.60
N HIS A 146 17.99 13.28 2.02
CA HIS A 146 17.66 12.15 1.16
C HIS A 146 16.19 11.82 1.37
N ILE A 147 15.41 12.00 0.31
CA ILE A 147 13.95 11.95 0.39
C ILE A 147 13.45 10.81 -0.46
N LEU A 148 12.59 9.98 0.11
CA LEU A 148 11.75 9.06 -0.65
C LEU A 148 10.39 9.74 -0.86
N LEU A 149 9.96 9.87 -2.11
CA LEU A 149 8.62 10.37 -2.46
C LEU A 149 7.85 9.26 -3.17
N LEU A 150 6.68 8.88 -2.63
CA LEU A 150 5.78 7.96 -3.29
C LEU A 150 4.52 8.69 -3.78
N HIS A 151 4.21 8.56 -5.06
CA HIS A 151 2.96 9.05 -5.60
C HIS A 151 1.79 8.11 -5.24
N ALA A 152 0.95 8.54 -4.30
CA ALA A 152 -0.20 7.76 -3.81
C ALA A 152 -1.55 8.48 -3.99
N GLY A 153 -1.57 9.70 -4.55
CA GLY A 153 -2.76 10.56 -4.69
C GLY A 153 -3.65 10.27 -5.90
N GLY A 154 -3.70 9.02 -6.37
CA GLY A 154 -4.57 8.63 -7.49
C GLY A 154 -5.94 8.14 -7.02
N ASP A 155 -7.02 8.53 -7.71
CA ASP A 155 -8.41 8.10 -7.44
C ASP A 155 -8.63 6.57 -7.48
N SER A 156 -7.66 5.78 -7.94
CA SER A 156 -7.73 4.31 -7.91
C SER A 156 -8.99 3.71 -8.55
N LYS A 157 -9.57 4.40 -9.55
CA LYS A 157 -10.90 4.09 -10.12
C LYS A 157 -11.06 2.66 -10.65
N ARG A 158 -9.98 1.98 -11.01
CA ARG A 158 -9.99 0.59 -11.53
C ARG A 158 -9.78 -0.48 -10.46
N VAL A 159 -9.55 -0.07 -9.21
CA VAL A 159 -9.47 -0.93 -8.01
C VAL A 159 -10.34 -0.29 -6.93
N PRO A 160 -11.67 -0.20 -7.15
CA PRO A 160 -12.54 0.65 -6.33
C PRO A 160 -12.60 0.23 -4.86
N TRP A 161 -12.43 -1.06 -4.54
CA TRP A 161 -12.36 -1.56 -3.17
C TRP A 161 -11.09 -1.13 -2.43
N ALA A 162 -10.02 -0.77 -3.14
CA ALA A 162 -8.77 -0.29 -2.56
C ALA A 162 -8.71 1.25 -2.46
N ASN A 163 -9.66 1.96 -3.08
CA ASN A 163 -9.72 3.41 -3.01
C ASN A 163 -9.82 3.94 -1.56
N PRO A 164 -10.63 3.37 -0.65
CA PRO A 164 -10.72 3.85 0.73
C PRO A 164 -9.40 3.73 1.50
N MET A 165 -8.62 2.66 1.30
CA MET A 165 -7.34 2.47 1.99
C MET A 165 -6.16 3.13 1.27
N GLY A 166 -6.29 3.42 -0.03
CA GLY A 166 -5.21 3.83 -0.92
C GLY A 166 -4.47 2.63 -1.52
N LYS A 167 -4.23 2.64 -2.84
CA LYS A 167 -3.57 1.53 -3.55
C LYS A 167 -2.20 1.16 -2.98
N VAL A 168 -1.44 2.14 -2.50
CA VAL A 168 -0.12 1.87 -1.90
C VAL A 168 -0.22 1.02 -0.64
N PHE A 169 -1.37 0.98 0.02
CA PHE A 169 -1.62 0.19 1.23
C PHE A 169 -2.41 -1.10 0.96
N LEU A 170 -2.40 -1.59 -0.28
CA LEU A 170 -2.96 -2.90 -0.62
C LEU A 170 -2.33 -4.01 0.23
N PRO A 171 -3.13 -4.95 0.79
CA PRO A 171 -2.58 -6.12 1.46
C PRO A 171 -1.84 -6.99 0.45
N LEU A 172 -0.55 -7.15 0.64
CA LEU A 172 0.32 -7.93 -0.22
C LEU A 172 1.14 -8.86 0.68
N PRO A 173 0.57 -10.00 1.14
CA PRO A 173 1.18 -10.86 2.16
C PRO A 173 2.37 -11.68 1.63
N PHE A 174 3.17 -11.11 0.72
CA PHE A 174 4.46 -11.68 0.36
C PHE A 174 5.35 -11.69 1.59
N MET A 175 5.98 -12.85 1.84
CA MET A 175 6.84 -13.09 3.00
C MET A 175 6.12 -12.99 4.35
N ALA A 176 4.78 -12.98 4.39
CA ALA A 176 4.05 -12.95 5.65
C ALA A 176 4.33 -14.19 6.52
N ALA A 177 4.68 -15.32 5.91
CA ALA A 177 5.12 -16.52 6.62
C ALA A 177 6.49 -16.37 7.32
N ASP A 178 7.33 -15.41 6.91
CA ASP A 178 8.60 -15.12 7.58
C ASP A 178 8.39 -14.30 8.88
N ASP A 179 7.17 -13.78 9.13
CA ASP A 179 6.78 -13.02 10.32
C ASP A 179 5.29 -13.25 10.64
N PRO A 180 4.90 -14.47 11.06
CA PRO A 180 3.48 -14.91 11.14
C PRO A 180 2.65 -14.18 12.20
N ASP A 181 3.31 -13.52 13.15
CA ASP A 181 2.70 -12.73 14.23
C ASP A 181 2.79 -11.22 13.98
N GLY A 182 3.43 -10.82 12.89
CA GLY A 182 3.55 -9.43 12.52
C GLY A 182 2.36 -8.85 11.80
N PRO A 183 2.40 -7.53 11.54
CA PRO A 183 1.38 -6.88 10.74
C PRO A 183 1.42 -7.46 9.32
N VAL A 184 0.25 -7.50 8.68
CA VAL A 184 0.10 -7.87 7.27
C VAL A 184 1.04 -7.01 6.42
N PRO A 185 1.97 -7.61 5.66
CA PRO A 185 2.78 -6.83 4.72
C PRO A 185 1.90 -6.12 3.68
N LEU A 186 2.15 -4.83 3.50
CA LEU A 186 1.45 -3.99 2.53
C LEU A 186 2.35 -3.77 1.30
N LEU A 187 1.74 -3.39 0.16
CA LEU A 187 2.48 -2.94 -1.02
C LEU A 187 3.49 -1.83 -0.66
N PHE A 188 3.10 -0.90 0.22
CA PHE A 188 3.94 0.15 0.78
C PHE A 188 5.21 -0.39 1.42
N ASP A 189 5.12 -1.46 2.22
CA ASP A 189 6.27 -2.00 2.92
C ASP A 189 7.28 -2.63 1.95
N HIS A 190 6.79 -3.29 0.90
CA HIS A 190 7.63 -3.85 -0.15
C HIS A 190 8.32 -2.77 -0.98
N ILE A 191 7.61 -1.69 -1.31
CA ILE A 191 8.19 -0.51 -1.97
C ILE A 191 9.27 0.10 -1.07
N LEU A 192 8.98 0.27 0.22
CA LEU A 192 9.93 0.80 1.20
C LEU A 192 11.17 -0.09 1.32
N ALA A 193 11.01 -1.41 1.28
CA ALA A 193 12.12 -2.36 1.32
C ALA A 193 13.07 -2.17 0.13
N ILE A 194 12.54 -2.13 -1.09
CA ILE A 194 13.33 -1.89 -2.31
C ILE A 194 13.97 -0.49 -2.28
N ALA A 195 13.21 0.53 -1.91
CA ALA A 195 13.69 1.90 -1.80
C ALA A 195 14.83 2.03 -0.78
N SER A 196 14.77 1.31 0.34
CA SER A 196 15.85 1.33 1.34
C SER A 196 17.21 0.94 0.74
N CYS A 197 17.23 0.01 -0.22
CA CYS A 197 18.46 -0.39 -0.92
C CYS A 197 18.96 0.69 -1.89
N ALA A 198 18.04 1.41 -2.55
CA ALA A 198 18.35 2.50 -3.46
C ALA A 198 19.02 3.69 -2.78
N ARG A 199 18.82 3.86 -1.46
CA ARG A 199 19.36 4.97 -0.66
C ARG A 199 20.87 5.15 -0.85
N GLN A 200 21.65 4.08 -1.01
CA GLN A 200 23.10 4.19 -1.13
C GLN A 200 23.57 4.87 -2.42
N ALA A 201 22.75 4.86 -3.48
CA ALA A 201 23.09 5.44 -4.77
C ALA A 201 23.30 6.96 -4.71
N PHE A 202 22.74 7.60 -3.68
CA PHE A 202 22.90 9.03 -3.39
C PHE A 202 24.19 9.35 -2.61
N GLN A 203 24.85 8.35 -2.03
CA GLN A 203 26.09 8.52 -1.26
C GLN A 203 25.96 9.64 -0.19
N ASN A 204 26.78 10.70 -0.30
CA ASN A 204 26.79 11.88 0.58
C ASN A 204 26.14 13.12 -0.08
N GLU A 205 25.53 12.97 -1.25
CA GLU A 205 24.78 14.02 -1.94
C GLU A 205 23.31 13.95 -1.56
N GLY A 206 22.70 15.09 -1.26
CA GLY A 206 21.24 15.13 -1.10
C GLY A 206 20.55 14.80 -2.41
N GLY A 207 19.31 14.35 -2.31
CA GLY A 207 18.52 13.96 -3.45
C GLY A 207 17.15 13.41 -3.08
N ILE A 208 16.37 13.16 -4.12
CA ILE A 208 15.04 12.58 -4.03
C ILE A 208 14.96 11.33 -4.89
N PHE A 209 14.31 10.30 -4.37
CA PHE A 209 13.95 9.07 -5.06
C PHE A 209 12.43 9.00 -5.13
N ILE A 210 11.90 9.10 -6.34
CA ILE A 210 10.46 9.13 -6.62
C ILE A 210 10.05 7.75 -7.12
N MET A 211 8.97 7.20 -6.58
CA MET A 211 8.34 5.98 -7.08
C MET A 211 6.82 6.15 -7.15
N THR A 212 6.15 5.30 -7.93
CA THR A 212 4.68 5.21 -7.91
C THR A 212 4.18 4.25 -6.83
N GLY A 213 3.04 4.55 -6.23
CA GLY A 213 2.42 3.74 -5.17
C GLY A 213 1.61 2.54 -5.67
N ASP A 214 1.55 2.27 -6.97
CA ASP A 214 0.79 1.15 -7.56
C ASP A 214 1.65 0.15 -8.32
N VAL A 215 2.97 0.22 -8.17
CA VAL A 215 3.92 -0.72 -8.77
C VAL A 215 4.87 -1.20 -7.68
N LEU A 216 5.13 -2.51 -7.67
CA LEU A 216 6.25 -3.09 -6.94
C LEU A 216 7.39 -3.42 -7.92
N PRO A 217 8.42 -2.56 -8.02
CA PRO A 217 9.55 -2.81 -8.90
C PRO A 217 10.59 -3.68 -8.18
N CYS A 218 10.65 -4.96 -8.54
CA CYS A 218 11.60 -5.89 -7.92
C CYS A 218 12.88 -5.98 -8.74
N PHE A 219 13.95 -5.36 -8.26
CA PHE A 219 15.30 -5.42 -8.84
C PHE A 219 16.36 -5.21 -7.77
N ASP A 220 17.63 -5.48 -8.09
CA ASP A 220 18.75 -5.19 -7.18
C ASP A 220 19.06 -3.69 -7.14
N ALA A 221 18.23 -2.95 -6.40
CA ALA A 221 18.42 -1.52 -6.16
C ALA A 221 19.69 -1.22 -5.33
N PHE A 222 20.29 -2.24 -4.69
CA PHE A 222 21.51 -2.06 -3.93
C PHE A 222 22.71 -1.77 -4.86
N SER A 223 22.75 -2.41 -6.03
CA SER A 223 23.83 -2.19 -7.01
C SER A 223 23.66 -0.93 -7.88
N MET A 224 22.64 -0.12 -7.63
CA MET A 224 22.34 1.05 -8.45
C MET A 224 23.42 2.14 -8.29
N VAL A 225 23.94 2.62 -9.42
CA VAL A 225 24.94 3.70 -9.48
C VAL A 225 24.37 4.81 -10.34
N LEU A 226 24.34 6.03 -9.79
CA LEU A 226 23.80 7.22 -10.46
C LEU A 226 24.93 8.22 -10.77
N PRO A 227 24.93 8.87 -11.95
CA PRO A 227 25.90 9.92 -12.27
C PRO A 227 25.76 11.12 -11.32
N GLU A 228 26.88 11.75 -10.95
CA GLU A 228 26.92 12.96 -10.10
C GLU A 228 26.12 14.11 -10.70
N ASP A 229 25.50 14.92 -9.84
CA ASP A 229 24.80 16.16 -10.23
C ASP A 229 23.66 16.02 -11.25
N THR A 230 23.06 14.83 -11.41
CA THR A 230 22.08 14.56 -12.48
C THR A 230 20.70 14.10 -12.00
N SER A 231 19.76 14.09 -12.94
CA SER A 231 18.51 13.31 -12.86
C SER A 231 18.66 11.99 -13.61
N SER A 232 18.00 10.95 -13.12
CA SER A 232 18.02 9.61 -13.69
C SER A 232 16.64 8.97 -13.65
N ILE A 233 16.29 8.21 -14.68
CA ILE A 233 15.08 7.39 -14.78
C ILE A 233 15.47 5.93 -14.80
N VAL A 234 14.80 5.11 -13.99
CA VAL A 234 14.97 3.66 -14.09
C VAL A 234 14.11 3.15 -15.24
N THR A 235 14.69 2.33 -16.09
CA THR A 235 14.00 1.75 -17.25
C THR A 235 14.13 0.24 -17.26
N VAL A 236 13.20 -0.43 -17.95
CA VAL A 236 13.26 -1.87 -18.22
C VAL A 236 13.01 -2.13 -19.70
N PRO A 237 13.75 -3.04 -20.35
CA PRO A 237 13.47 -3.39 -21.74
C PRO A 237 12.20 -4.23 -21.86
N ILE A 238 11.23 -3.73 -22.61
CA ILE A 238 9.91 -4.34 -22.80
C ILE A 238 9.58 -4.57 -24.28
N THR A 239 8.58 -5.40 -24.54
CA THR A 239 8.06 -5.65 -25.89
C THR A 239 7.27 -4.45 -26.42
N LEU A 240 7.22 -4.31 -27.75
CA LEU A 240 6.65 -3.15 -28.44
C LEU A 240 5.14 -2.97 -28.18
N ASP A 241 4.40 -4.07 -28.02
CA ASP A 241 2.96 -4.07 -27.74
C ASP A 241 2.64 -3.45 -26.37
N ILE A 242 3.48 -3.73 -25.37
CA ILE A 242 3.37 -3.08 -24.06
C ILE A 242 3.81 -1.61 -24.21
N ALA A 243 4.95 -1.35 -24.84
CA ALA A 243 5.51 -0.02 -25.00
C ALA A 243 4.52 1.03 -25.55
N SER A 244 3.67 0.64 -26.52
CA SER A 244 2.66 1.53 -27.11
C SER A 244 1.62 2.07 -26.13
N ASN A 245 1.47 1.47 -24.95
CA ASN A 245 0.54 1.92 -23.92
C ASN A 245 1.17 2.78 -22.82
N HIS A 246 2.49 3.01 -22.89
CA HIS A 246 3.29 3.59 -21.80
C HIS A 246 4.30 4.64 -22.29
N GLY A 247 5.03 5.24 -21.34
CA GLY A 247 6.16 6.13 -21.63
C GLY A 247 7.39 5.33 -22.06
N VAL A 248 8.04 5.77 -23.13
CA VAL A 248 9.23 5.12 -23.70
C VAL A 248 10.40 6.11 -23.78
N ILE A 249 11.56 5.65 -23.33
CA ILE A 249 12.80 6.42 -23.29
C ILE A 249 13.64 6.10 -24.54
N VAL A 250 14.08 7.15 -25.24
CA VAL A 250 15.10 7.03 -26.29
C VAL A 250 16.44 7.36 -25.67
N ALA A 251 17.31 6.36 -25.55
CA ALA A 251 18.62 6.48 -24.93
C ALA A 251 19.73 6.52 -25.99
N SER A 252 20.81 7.24 -25.68
CA SER A 252 21.98 7.34 -26.55
C SER A 252 22.69 6.00 -26.76
N LYS A 253 23.30 5.84 -27.94
CA LYS A 253 24.09 4.63 -28.30
C LYS A 253 25.47 4.57 -27.64
N SER A 254 26.02 5.70 -27.17
CA SER A 254 27.27 5.75 -26.43
C SER A 254 27.00 5.97 -24.94
N GLY A 255 27.16 4.92 -24.12
CA GLY A 255 27.03 5.00 -22.67
C GLY A 255 28.28 4.49 -21.95
N SER A 256 28.42 4.83 -20.67
CA SER A 256 29.37 4.19 -19.78
C SER A 256 28.82 2.83 -19.37
N SER A 257 29.27 1.77 -20.04
CA SER A 257 28.99 0.40 -19.64
C SER A 257 30.14 -0.14 -18.80
N ASN A 258 29.85 -0.48 -17.55
CA ASN A 258 30.65 -1.43 -16.78
C ASN A 258 29.87 -2.75 -16.69
N ASP A 259 30.54 -3.87 -16.40
CA ASP A 259 29.97 -5.24 -16.36
C ASP A 259 28.69 -5.42 -15.50
N LYS A 260 28.25 -4.39 -14.74
CA LYS A 260 27.08 -4.41 -13.84
C LYS A 260 26.09 -3.25 -14.00
N CYS A 261 26.41 -2.21 -14.78
CA CYS A 261 25.61 -0.99 -14.83
C CYS A 261 25.66 -0.37 -16.22
N SER A 262 24.49 -0.07 -16.78
CA SER A 262 24.34 0.58 -18.08
C SER A 262 23.55 1.86 -17.91
N VAL A 263 24.27 2.98 -17.88
CA VAL A 263 23.70 4.33 -17.79
C VAL A 263 23.89 5.03 -19.12
N PHE A 264 22.80 5.55 -19.66
CA PHE A 264 22.79 6.19 -20.98
C PHE A 264 22.16 7.58 -20.89
N LEU A 265 22.67 8.54 -21.65
CA LEU A 265 22.01 9.84 -21.80
C LEU A 265 20.62 9.64 -22.43
N VAL A 266 19.59 10.31 -21.90
CA VAL A 266 18.26 10.32 -22.51
C VAL A 266 18.22 11.37 -23.62
N GLU A 267 18.03 10.92 -24.86
CA GLU A 267 17.98 11.78 -26.04
C GLU A 267 16.56 12.27 -26.32
N ASN A 268 15.54 11.44 -26.06
CA ASN A 268 14.14 11.79 -26.30
C ASN A 268 13.18 11.00 -25.39
N LEU A 269 11.95 11.47 -25.28
CA LEU A 269 10.84 10.84 -24.55
C LEU A 269 9.65 10.63 -25.49
N LEU A 270 9.02 9.47 -25.44
CA LEU A 270 7.81 9.19 -26.20
C LEU A 270 6.70 8.82 -25.22
N GLN A 271 5.47 9.27 -25.50
CA GLN A 271 4.32 9.00 -24.64
C GLN A 271 3.28 8.24 -25.45
N LYS A 272 3.03 6.97 -25.07
CA LYS A 272 2.12 6.05 -25.77
C LYS A 272 2.35 6.03 -27.29
N PRO A 273 3.59 5.79 -27.75
CA PRO A 273 3.94 5.87 -29.15
C PRO A 273 3.29 4.74 -29.96
N SER A 274 3.01 5.02 -31.24
CA SER A 274 2.74 3.95 -32.21
C SER A 274 4.01 3.12 -32.46
N ILE A 275 3.86 1.95 -33.07
CA ILE A 275 5.01 1.11 -33.42
C ILE A 275 5.87 1.83 -34.47
N GLU A 276 5.24 2.56 -35.39
CA GLU A 276 5.92 3.41 -36.37
C GLU A 276 6.77 4.49 -35.67
N ASP A 277 6.21 5.21 -34.69
CA ASP A 277 6.94 6.23 -33.93
C ASP A 277 8.18 5.65 -33.24
N LEU A 278 8.08 4.44 -32.68
CA LEU A 278 9.20 3.77 -32.01
C LEU A 278 10.37 3.51 -32.96
N VAL A 279 10.08 3.11 -34.20
CA VAL A 279 11.09 2.83 -35.22
C VAL A 279 11.70 4.14 -35.73
N ASP A 280 10.86 5.11 -36.11
CA ASP A 280 11.29 6.39 -36.68
C ASP A 280 12.17 7.19 -35.72
N GLN A 281 11.85 7.14 -34.43
CA GLN A 281 12.58 7.81 -33.36
C GLN A 281 13.76 6.99 -32.83
N LYS A 282 14.07 5.83 -33.43
CA LYS A 282 15.16 4.92 -33.05
C LYS A 282 15.10 4.49 -31.57
N ALA A 283 13.89 4.29 -31.05
CA ALA A 283 13.65 3.84 -29.68
C ALA A 283 13.88 2.33 -29.48
N VAL A 284 13.91 1.56 -30.59
CA VAL A 284 14.08 0.11 -30.59
C VAL A 284 15.56 -0.25 -30.41
N LEU A 285 15.85 -1.06 -29.40
CA LEU A 285 17.16 -1.60 -29.07
C LEU A 285 17.56 -2.73 -30.04
N ASP A 286 18.85 -3.11 -30.02
CA ASP A 286 19.40 -4.18 -30.87
C ASP A 286 18.74 -5.56 -30.66
N ASP A 287 18.08 -5.78 -29.51
CA ASP A 287 17.34 -7.00 -29.20
C ASP A 287 15.84 -6.95 -29.56
N GLY A 288 15.40 -5.86 -30.21
CA GLY A 288 14.02 -5.65 -30.65
C GLY A 288 13.06 -5.13 -29.59
N ARG A 289 13.56 -4.81 -28.39
CA ARG A 289 12.77 -4.23 -27.28
C ARG A 289 12.94 -2.71 -27.19
N THR A 290 12.14 -2.08 -26.32
CA THR A 290 12.22 -0.63 -26.03
C THR A 290 12.39 -0.38 -24.54
N LEU A 291 12.99 0.74 -24.17
CA LEU A 291 13.14 1.13 -22.76
C LEU A 291 11.87 1.77 -22.22
N LEU A 292 11.16 1.04 -21.36
CA LEU A 292 9.96 1.50 -20.67
C LEU A 292 10.32 2.40 -19.48
N ASP A 293 9.59 3.50 -19.28
CA ASP A 293 9.58 4.24 -18.02
C ASP A 293 8.90 3.41 -16.91
N THR A 294 9.62 3.14 -15.82
CA THR A 294 9.07 2.40 -14.67
C THR A 294 8.35 3.29 -13.65
N GLY A 295 8.31 4.60 -13.86
CA GLY A 295 7.81 5.58 -12.89
C GLY A 295 8.75 5.80 -11.70
N ILE A 296 10.04 5.45 -11.85
CA ILE A 296 11.07 5.64 -10.82
C ILE A 296 12.07 6.67 -11.31
N ILE A 297 12.19 7.77 -10.57
CA ILE A 297 13.07 8.89 -10.91
C ILE A 297 13.97 9.18 -9.71
N ALA A 298 15.27 9.28 -9.95
CA ALA A 298 16.26 9.67 -8.95
C ALA A 298 16.88 11.00 -9.34
N VAL A 299 16.96 11.95 -8.42
CA VAL A 299 17.57 13.27 -8.68
C VAL A 299 18.55 13.56 -7.56
N LYS A 300 19.83 13.81 -7.87
CA LYS A 300 20.88 14.03 -6.86
C LYS A 300 21.80 15.22 -7.19
N GLY A 301 22.50 15.72 -6.18
CA GLY A 301 23.50 16.77 -6.34
C GLY A 301 22.91 18.10 -6.83
N LYS A 302 23.53 18.75 -7.82
CA LYS A 302 23.03 20.02 -8.39
C LYS A 302 21.61 19.93 -8.97
N ALA A 303 21.27 18.84 -9.65
CA ALA A 303 19.92 18.63 -10.16
C ALA A 303 18.86 18.63 -9.04
N TRP A 304 19.23 18.11 -7.86
CA TRP A 304 18.37 18.17 -6.68
C TRP A 304 18.20 19.60 -6.18
N VAL A 305 19.28 20.37 -6.11
CA VAL A 305 19.24 21.78 -5.71
C VAL A 305 18.38 22.61 -6.67
N ASP A 306 18.51 22.41 -7.99
CA ASP A 306 17.68 23.07 -8.99
C ASP A 306 16.18 22.71 -8.81
N LEU A 307 15.87 21.43 -8.52
CA LEU A 307 14.50 20.98 -8.26
C LEU A 307 13.91 21.56 -6.96
N VAL A 308 14.68 21.63 -5.88
CA VAL A 308 14.24 22.29 -4.63
C VAL A 308 13.99 23.78 -4.85
N THR A 309 14.87 24.44 -5.60
CA THR A 309 14.74 25.86 -5.96
C THR A 309 13.42 26.11 -6.66
N LEU A 310 13.11 25.29 -7.68
CA LEU A 310 11.84 25.33 -8.41
C LEU A 310 10.64 25.06 -7.50
N ALA A 311 10.71 24.05 -6.64
CA ALA A 311 9.63 23.72 -5.71
C ALA A 311 9.34 24.87 -4.72
N CYS A 312 10.37 25.57 -4.25
CA CYS A 312 10.21 26.70 -3.36
C CYS A 312 9.59 27.94 -4.04
N SER A 313 9.71 28.06 -5.37
CA SER A 313 9.07 29.11 -6.16
C SER A 313 7.75 28.69 -6.81
N SER A 314 7.30 27.43 -6.67
CA SER A 314 6.19 26.87 -7.46
C SER A 314 4.78 27.26 -6.99
N GLN A 315 4.62 28.07 -5.94
CA GLN A 315 3.29 28.39 -5.39
C GLN A 315 2.39 29.21 -6.35
N PRO A 316 2.88 30.26 -7.03
CA PRO A 316 2.11 30.95 -8.06
C PRO A 316 1.73 29.99 -9.20
N MET A 317 2.65 29.11 -9.60
CA MET A 317 2.44 28.10 -10.63
C MET A 317 1.31 27.13 -10.27
N ILE A 318 1.31 26.59 -9.05
CA ILE A 318 0.26 25.69 -8.57
C ILE A 318 -1.09 26.42 -8.51
N SER A 319 -1.10 27.69 -8.11
CA SER A 319 -2.31 28.50 -8.07
C SER A 319 -2.92 28.71 -9.46
N GLU A 320 -2.09 28.94 -10.48
CA GLU A 320 -2.53 29.05 -11.87
C GLU A 320 -3.11 27.73 -12.41
N LEU A 321 -2.46 26.59 -12.11
CA LEU A 321 -2.96 25.26 -12.49
C LEU A 321 -4.38 25.02 -11.93
N LEU A 322 -4.61 25.36 -10.66
CA LEU A 322 -5.91 25.25 -10.01
C LEU A 322 -6.97 26.14 -10.67
N GLN A 323 -6.63 27.42 -10.93
CA GLN A 323 -7.54 28.36 -11.60
C GLN A 323 -7.91 27.90 -13.01
N CYS A 324 -6.95 27.36 -13.74
CA CYS A 324 -7.14 26.87 -15.11
C CYS A 324 -7.66 25.42 -15.18
N LYS A 325 -7.80 24.71 -14.05
CA LYS A 325 -8.14 23.28 -13.97
C LYS A 325 -7.23 22.41 -14.86
N LYS A 326 -5.93 22.72 -14.86
CA LYS A 326 -4.90 21.99 -15.60
C LYS A 326 -4.07 21.14 -14.65
N GLU A 327 -3.55 20.04 -15.17
CA GLU A 327 -2.63 19.15 -14.45
C GLU A 327 -1.23 19.26 -15.06
N MET A 328 -0.19 19.17 -14.21
CA MET A 328 1.20 19.03 -14.65
C MET A 328 1.68 17.59 -14.45
N SER A 329 2.17 16.97 -15.51
CA SER A 329 2.63 15.58 -15.56
C SER A 329 4.09 15.47 -15.09
N LEU A 330 4.37 14.48 -14.25
CA LEU A 330 5.75 14.16 -13.86
C LEU A 330 6.58 13.79 -15.09
N TYR A 331 6.07 12.92 -15.96
CA TYR A 331 6.78 12.43 -17.14
C TYR A 331 6.82 13.45 -18.28
N GLU A 332 5.67 14.03 -18.62
CA GLU A 332 5.57 14.89 -19.82
C GLU A 332 6.06 16.31 -19.57
N ASP A 333 6.00 16.82 -18.33
CA ASP A 333 6.41 18.20 -18.04
C ASP A 333 7.74 18.26 -17.26
N LEU A 334 7.79 17.63 -16.08
CA LEU A 334 8.95 17.76 -15.18
C LEU A 334 10.17 16.99 -15.70
N VAL A 335 10.00 15.72 -16.09
CA VAL A 335 11.08 14.90 -16.69
C VAL A 335 11.51 15.45 -18.04
N ALA A 336 10.57 15.93 -18.86
CA ALA A 336 10.87 16.55 -20.15
C ALA A 336 11.77 17.79 -20.04
N ALA A 337 11.76 18.49 -18.90
CA ALA A 337 12.63 19.65 -18.69
C ALA A 337 14.12 19.29 -18.68
N TRP A 338 14.49 18.06 -18.29
CA TRP A 338 15.86 17.54 -18.34
C TRP A 338 16.25 16.92 -19.68
N VAL A 339 15.35 16.93 -20.67
CA VAL A 339 15.56 16.33 -22.00
C VAL A 339 15.52 17.42 -23.08
N PRO A 340 16.67 17.88 -23.60
CA PRO A 340 16.74 19.00 -24.55
C PRO A 340 15.83 18.89 -25.77
N ALA A 341 15.64 17.68 -26.30
CA ALA A 341 14.74 17.43 -27.44
C ALA A 341 13.27 17.81 -27.17
N LYS A 342 12.88 17.97 -25.90
CA LYS A 342 11.52 18.37 -25.51
C LYS A 342 11.37 19.85 -25.19
N HIS A 343 12.45 20.63 -25.16
CA HIS A 343 12.38 22.02 -24.70
C HIS A 343 11.50 22.92 -25.58
N GLU A 344 11.54 22.75 -26.90
CA GLU A 344 10.68 23.53 -27.82
C GLU A 344 9.19 23.25 -27.56
N TRP A 345 8.83 21.97 -27.50
CA TRP A 345 7.47 21.53 -27.17
C TRP A 345 7.05 21.97 -25.77
N LEU A 346 7.93 21.83 -24.78
CA LEU A 346 7.62 22.19 -23.39
C LEU A 346 7.38 23.69 -23.24
N ARG A 347 8.16 24.55 -23.90
CA ARG A 347 7.95 26.02 -23.88
C ARG A 347 6.60 26.45 -24.43
N SER A 348 5.97 25.65 -25.29
CA SER A 348 4.61 25.92 -25.80
C SER A 348 3.51 25.61 -24.77
N ARG A 349 3.83 24.84 -23.73
CA ARG A 349 2.91 24.49 -22.65
C ARG A 349 2.89 25.56 -21.59
N SER A 350 1.80 25.60 -20.82
CA SER A 350 1.74 26.40 -19.60
C SER A 350 2.95 26.07 -18.72
N LEU A 351 3.70 27.10 -18.33
CA LEU A 351 4.78 27.03 -17.33
C LEU A 351 6.08 26.36 -17.81
N GLY A 352 6.15 25.89 -19.06
CA GLY A 352 7.33 25.19 -19.57
C GLY A 352 8.59 26.06 -19.69
N GLY A 353 8.43 27.38 -19.83
CA GLY A 353 9.57 28.31 -19.83
C GLY A 353 10.36 28.28 -18.51
N GLU A 354 9.68 28.27 -17.37
CA GLU A 354 10.30 28.23 -16.04
C GLU A 354 10.94 26.86 -15.74
N LEU A 355 10.27 25.78 -16.14
CA LEU A 355 10.80 24.41 -16.04
C LEU A 355 12.12 24.28 -16.80
N VAL A 356 12.15 24.70 -18.07
CA VAL A 356 13.36 24.64 -18.90
C VAL A 356 14.47 25.54 -18.36
N ALA A 357 14.13 26.76 -17.90
CA ALA A 357 15.12 27.69 -17.36
C ALA A 357 15.80 27.18 -16.08
N THR A 358 15.06 26.44 -15.26
CA THR A 358 15.57 25.96 -13.95
C THR A 358 16.19 24.57 -14.08
N LEU A 359 15.43 23.59 -14.60
CA LEU A 359 15.83 22.18 -14.64
C LEU A 359 16.67 21.83 -15.87
N GLY A 360 16.47 22.54 -16.99
CA GLY A 360 17.18 22.29 -18.26
C GLY A 360 18.67 22.61 -18.25
N LYS A 361 19.22 23.01 -17.10
CA LYS A 361 20.67 23.14 -16.85
C LYS A 361 21.34 21.77 -16.69
N GLN A 362 20.57 20.75 -16.31
CA GLN A 362 21.03 19.38 -16.12
C GLN A 362 20.42 18.45 -17.17
N ASN A 363 21.06 17.31 -17.38
CA ASN A 363 20.59 16.27 -18.30
C ASN A 363 20.03 15.06 -17.53
N MET A 364 19.09 14.38 -18.18
CA MET A 364 18.52 13.13 -17.72
C MET A 364 19.32 11.92 -18.22
N PHE A 365 19.52 10.92 -17.35
CA PHE A 365 20.12 9.64 -17.69
C PHE A 365 19.14 8.48 -17.48
N SER A 366 19.28 7.40 -18.25
CA SER A 366 18.52 6.17 -18.10
C SER A 366 19.40 5.12 -17.41
N TYR A 367 18.98 4.64 -16.25
CA TYR A 367 19.52 3.43 -15.61
C TYR A 367 18.68 2.23 -16.07
N CYS A 368 19.23 1.37 -16.91
CA CYS A 368 18.50 0.20 -17.40
C CYS A 368 18.61 -0.98 -16.41
N ALA A 369 17.51 -1.34 -15.77
CA ALA A 369 17.39 -2.48 -14.88
C ALA A 369 16.91 -3.72 -15.65
N TYR A 370 17.83 -4.43 -16.31
CA TYR A 370 17.51 -5.59 -17.16
C TYR A 370 16.77 -6.72 -16.45
N ASP A 371 17.05 -6.91 -15.16
CA ASP A 371 16.46 -7.99 -14.33
C ASP A 371 15.24 -7.51 -13.52
N LEU A 372 14.71 -6.31 -13.83
CA LEU A 372 13.57 -5.76 -13.10
C LEU A 372 12.28 -6.54 -13.41
N LEU A 373 11.63 -7.05 -12.37
CA LEU A 373 10.27 -7.56 -12.42
C LEU A 373 9.29 -6.44 -12.05
N PHE A 374 8.38 -6.14 -12.96
CA PHE A 374 7.43 -5.05 -12.84
C PHE A 374 6.04 -5.58 -12.47
N LEU A 375 5.67 -5.50 -11.18
CA LEU A 375 4.35 -5.93 -10.70
C LEU A 375 3.43 -4.72 -10.57
N HIS A 376 2.51 -4.56 -11.53
CA HIS A 376 1.57 -3.45 -11.58
C HIS A 376 0.22 -3.82 -10.94
N PHE A 377 -0.27 -2.98 -10.03
CA PHE A 377 -1.53 -3.16 -9.29
C PHE A 377 -2.58 -2.14 -9.75
N GLY A 378 -2.87 -2.10 -11.05
CA GLY A 378 -3.75 -1.13 -11.68
C GLY A 378 -5.21 -1.56 -11.82
N THR A 379 -5.51 -2.85 -11.63
CA THR A 379 -6.87 -3.44 -11.67
C THR A 379 -7.03 -4.50 -10.58
N SER A 380 -8.27 -4.77 -10.16
CA SER A 380 -8.56 -5.83 -9.17
C SER A 380 -8.08 -7.21 -9.62
N ASN A 381 -8.16 -7.51 -10.92
CA ASN A 381 -7.67 -8.77 -11.47
C ASN A 381 -6.15 -8.90 -11.34
N GLU A 382 -5.39 -7.85 -11.67
CA GLU A 382 -3.93 -7.85 -11.51
C GLU A 382 -3.52 -8.11 -10.05
N VAL A 383 -4.28 -7.60 -9.06
CA VAL A 383 -4.02 -7.91 -7.64
C VAL A 383 -4.09 -9.42 -7.39
N LEU A 384 -5.16 -10.09 -7.85
CA LEU A 384 -5.30 -11.54 -7.69
C LEU A 384 -4.27 -12.32 -8.52
N ASP A 385 -3.96 -11.87 -9.74
CA ASP A 385 -2.96 -12.48 -10.60
C ASP A 385 -1.57 -12.47 -9.92
N HIS A 386 -1.18 -11.39 -9.25
CA HIS A 386 0.10 -11.32 -8.53
C HIS A 386 0.13 -12.23 -7.30
N LEU A 387 -1.00 -12.35 -6.60
CA LEU A 387 -1.13 -13.22 -5.43
C LEU A 387 -1.19 -14.72 -5.79
N ASN A 388 -1.62 -15.07 -7.00
CA ASN A 388 -1.75 -16.46 -7.44
C ASN A 388 -0.73 -16.87 -8.51
N GLY A 389 -0.02 -15.92 -9.13
CA GLY A 389 0.94 -16.14 -10.20
C GLY A 389 2.37 -16.40 -9.72
N THR A 390 3.34 -15.71 -10.34
CA THR A 390 4.78 -15.95 -10.21
C THR A 390 5.30 -15.83 -8.76
N GLY A 391 4.62 -15.05 -7.91
CA GLY A 391 4.94 -14.85 -6.49
C GLY A 391 4.14 -15.70 -5.50
N SER A 392 3.29 -16.63 -5.96
CA SER A 392 2.36 -17.38 -5.11
C SER A 392 3.01 -18.15 -3.96
N GLY A 393 4.26 -18.60 -4.12
CA GLY A 393 5.02 -19.26 -3.04
C GLY A 393 5.45 -18.33 -1.90
N LEU A 394 5.35 -17.01 -2.08
CA LEU A 394 5.64 -16.00 -1.05
C LEU A 394 4.40 -15.61 -0.26
N VAL A 395 3.21 -15.92 -0.77
CA VAL A 395 1.94 -15.46 -0.20
C VAL A 395 1.62 -16.23 1.07
N GLY A 396 1.62 -15.54 2.21
CA GLY A 396 1.01 -16.06 3.43
C GLY A 396 -0.51 -16.07 3.28
N ARG A 397 -1.08 -17.22 2.91
CA ARG A 397 -2.52 -17.37 2.63
C ARG A 397 -3.40 -17.32 3.87
N ARG A 398 -2.83 -17.48 5.06
CA ARG A 398 -3.50 -17.35 6.36
C ARG A 398 -2.62 -16.48 7.23
N HIS A 399 -3.09 -15.27 7.53
CA HIS A 399 -2.31 -14.31 8.30
C HIS A 399 -3.21 -13.52 9.23
N LEU A 400 -2.89 -13.49 10.52
CA LEU A 400 -3.70 -12.83 11.56
C LEU A 400 -5.20 -13.14 11.39
N CYS A 401 -5.58 -14.42 11.30
CA CYS A 401 -6.95 -14.82 11.01
C CYS A 401 -7.48 -15.89 11.96
N SER A 402 -8.79 -15.91 12.16
CA SER A 402 -9.50 -16.95 12.89
C SER A 402 -10.38 -17.73 11.91
N ILE A 403 -10.09 -19.01 11.73
CA ILE A 403 -10.80 -19.91 10.83
C ILE A 403 -11.30 -21.13 11.59
N PRO A 404 -12.49 -21.67 11.26
CA PRO A 404 -13.03 -22.85 11.91
C PRO A 404 -12.27 -24.11 11.44
N ALA A 405 -12.57 -25.24 12.07
CA ALA A 405 -12.02 -26.52 11.63
C ALA A 405 -12.44 -26.83 10.18
N THR A 406 -11.57 -27.52 9.44
CA THR A 406 -11.78 -27.87 8.02
C THR A 406 -13.03 -28.71 7.76
N THR A 407 -13.57 -29.39 8.77
CA THR A 407 -14.82 -30.15 8.70
C THR A 407 -16.08 -29.27 8.80
N GLU A 408 -15.94 -28.02 9.25
CA GLU A 408 -17.06 -27.12 9.53
C GLU A 408 -17.29 -26.08 8.42
N SER A 409 -16.28 -25.80 7.59
CA SER A 409 -16.34 -24.82 6.49
C SER A 409 -15.56 -25.28 5.27
N ASP A 410 -16.07 -24.98 4.08
CA ASP A 410 -15.45 -25.33 2.80
C ASP A 410 -14.61 -24.17 2.28
N ILE A 411 -13.36 -24.08 2.74
CA ILE A 411 -12.44 -22.99 2.40
C ILE A 411 -11.32 -23.55 1.52
N ALA A 412 -11.24 -23.06 0.27
CA ALA A 412 -10.19 -23.45 -0.64
C ALA A 412 -8.78 -23.18 -0.09
N ALA A 413 -7.83 -24.08 -0.35
CA ALA A 413 -6.44 -23.92 0.08
C ALA A 413 -5.77 -22.71 -0.59
N SER A 414 -6.18 -22.37 -1.82
CA SER A 414 -5.70 -21.20 -2.56
C SER A 414 -6.37 -19.90 -2.14
N ALA A 415 -7.48 -19.92 -1.39
CA ALA A 415 -8.06 -18.69 -0.85
C ALA A 415 -7.03 -17.98 0.05
N ILE A 416 -7.13 -16.65 0.16
CA ILE A 416 -6.23 -15.81 0.94
C ILE A 416 -7.09 -15.13 2.00
N ILE A 417 -6.83 -15.43 3.27
CA ILE A 417 -7.61 -14.94 4.41
C ILE A 417 -6.65 -14.20 5.33
N ILE A 418 -6.85 -12.89 5.41
CA ILE A 418 -5.92 -11.97 6.07
C ILE A 418 -6.72 -11.07 7.01
N SER A 419 -6.26 -10.90 8.25
CA SER A 419 -6.90 -10.01 9.23
C SER A 419 -8.41 -10.26 9.34
N SER A 420 -8.84 -11.52 9.36
CA SER A 420 -10.26 -11.86 9.17
C SER A 420 -10.73 -13.00 10.08
N THR A 421 -11.99 -12.94 10.48
CA THR A 421 -12.69 -14.00 11.23
C THR A 421 -13.71 -14.68 10.33
N ILE A 422 -13.63 -16.00 10.23
CA ILE A 422 -14.57 -16.82 9.47
C ILE A 422 -15.36 -17.69 10.45
N ALA A 423 -16.69 -17.64 10.37
CA ALA A 423 -17.56 -18.52 11.15
C ALA A 423 -17.67 -19.94 10.52
N PRO A 424 -18.10 -20.96 11.29
CA PRO A 424 -18.52 -22.25 10.75
C PRO A 424 -19.59 -22.13 9.66
N GLY A 425 -19.62 -23.05 8.70
CA GLY A 425 -20.61 -23.10 7.62
C GLY A 425 -20.41 -22.10 6.49
N VAL A 426 -19.27 -21.39 6.46
CA VAL A 426 -18.89 -20.48 5.37
C VAL A 426 -18.18 -21.27 4.28
N SER A 427 -18.41 -20.91 3.01
CA SER A 427 -17.65 -21.46 1.88
C SER A 427 -16.91 -20.37 1.12
N ILE A 428 -15.64 -20.59 0.78
CA ILE A 428 -14.78 -19.64 0.06
C ILE A 428 -14.07 -20.36 -1.09
N GLY A 429 -14.35 -19.91 -2.31
CA GLY A 429 -13.79 -20.45 -3.55
C GLY A 429 -12.30 -20.18 -3.73
N GLU A 430 -11.76 -20.77 -4.78
CA GLU A 430 -10.33 -20.73 -5.09
C GLU A 430 -9.87 -19.30 -5.42
N GLU A 431 -8.61 -18.99 -5.08
CA GLU A 431 -7.93 -17.76 -5.50
C GLU A 431 -8.62 -16.45 -5.06
N SER A 432 -9.55 -16.52 -4.11
CA SER A 432 -10.25 -15.38 -3.54
C SER A 432 -9.46 -14.70 -2.42
N LEU A 433 -9.62 -13.38 -2.28
CA LEU A 433 -9.03 -12.58 -1.21
C LEU A 433 -10.12 -12.13 -0.23
N VAL A 434 -9.97 -12.48 1.05
CA VAL A 434 -10.77 -11.97 2.16
C VAL A 434 -9.86 -11.20 3.11
N TYR A 435 -10.10 -9.91 3.23
CA TYR A 435 -9.26 -8.99 4.01
C TYR A 435 -10.10 -8.16 4.98
N ASP A 436 -9.60 -8.01 6.21
CA ASP A 436 -10.19 -7.15 7.25
C ASP A 436 -11.70 -7.38 7.46
N SER A 437 -12.13 -8.64 7.47
CA SER A 437 -13.55 -9.03 7.42
C SER A 437 -13.95 -10.00 8.54
N SER A 438 -15.17 -9.84 9.06
CA SER A 438 -15.83 -10.78 9.97
C SER A 438 -17.04 -11.40 9.30
N ILE A 439 -16.85 -12.60 8.76
CA ILE A 439 -17.86 -13.34 7.99
C ILE A 439 -18.66 -14.25 8.93
N SER A 440 -19.97 -14.00 9.04
CA SER A 440 -20.90 -14.82 9.83
C SER A 440 -21.27 -16.13 9.12
N THR A 441 -22.07 -16.97 9.77
CA THR A 441 -22.69 -18.16 9.16
C THR A 441 -23.50 -17.78 7.92
N SER A 442 -23.71 -18.74 7.01
CA SER A 442 -24.56 -18.59 5.81
C SER A 442 -24.04 -17.64 4.72
N VAL A 443 -22.72 -17.52 4.57
CA VAL A 443 -22.07 -16.78 3.47
C VAL A 443 -21.35 -17.75 2.53
N GLN A 444 -21.55 -17.59 1.23
CA GLN A 444 -20.76 -18.25 0.19
C GLN A 444 -20.03 -17.21 -0.67
N ILE A 445 -18.72 -17.35 -0.78
CA ILE A 445 -17.86 -16.53 -1.62
C ILE A 445 -17.37 -17.40 -2.77
N GLY A 446 -17.67 -16.99 -4.01
CA GLY A 446 -17.19 -17.64 -5.23
C GLY A 446 -15.69 -17.52 -5.41
N SER A 447 -15.18 -18.16 -6.45
CA SER A 447 -13.76 -18.17 -6.81
C SER A 447 -13.32 -16.86 -7.46
N GLN A 448 -12.07 -16.47 -7.28
CA GLN A 448 -11.47 -15.24 -7.79
C GLN A 448 -12.27 -13.98 -7.39
N SER A 449 -12.76 -13.97 -6.16
CA SER A 449 -13.54 -12.87 -5.60
C SER A 449 -12.76 -12.12 -4.51
N ILE A 450 -13.09 -10.84 -4.32
CA ILE A 450 -12.43 -9.97 -3.33
C ILE A 450 -13.46 -9.48 -2.33
N VAL A 451 -13.23 -9.74 -1.05
CA VAL A 451 -14.07 -9.29 0.06
C VAL A 451 -13.25 -8.47 1.04
N VAL A 452 -13.66 -7.24 1.30
CA VAL A 452 -12.92 -6.30 2.15
C VAL A 452 -13.83 -5.59 3.14
N GLY A 453 -13.47 -5.57 4.43
CA GLY A 453 -14.21 -4.78 5.43
C GLY A 453 -15.60 -5.32 5.76
N LEU A 454 -15.95 -6.54 5.33
CA LEU A 454 -17.32 -7.06 5.48
C LEU A 454 -17.55 -7.52 6.92
N HIS A 455 -18.46 -6.88 7.66
CA HIS A 455 -18.79 -7.25 9.04
C HIS A 455 -20.26 -7.61 9.17
N VAL A 456 -20.58 -8.84 8.78
CA VAL A 456 -21.95 -9.38 8.82
C VAL A 456 -22.34 -9.62 10.28
N PRO A 457 -23.35 -8.91 10.82
CA PRO A 457 -23.78 -9.09 12.21
C PRO A 457 -24.24 -10.53 12.42
N LYS A 458 -23.88 -11.12 13.57
CA LYS A 458 -24.49 -12.39 14.02
C LYS A 458 -25.97 -12.10 14.27
N THR A 459 -26.86 -12.59 13.42
CA THR A 459 -28.30 -12.46 13.64
C THR A 459 -28.68 -13.24 14.89
N GLN A 460 -29.07 -12.55 15.97
CA GLN A 460 -29.57 -13.18 17.21
C GLN A 460 -30.96 -13.83 17.05
N ASN A 461 -31.56 -13.78 15.85
CA ASN A 461 -32.91 -14.26 15.59
C ASN A 461 -32.91 -15.39 14.54
N GLU A 462 -32.44 -16.58 14.92
CA GLU A 462 -32.75 -17.84 14.22
C GLU A 462 -34.17 -18.36 14.55
N VAL A 463 -35.11 -17.50 14.97
CA VAL A 463 -36.43 -17.93 15.45
C VAL A 463 -37.47 -18.05 14.32
N PHE A 464 -37.19 -17.62 13.08
CA PHE A 464 -38.16 -17.75 11.99
C PHE A 464 -37.51 -18.10 10.63
N GLY A 465 -37.35 -19.40 10.37
CA GLY A 465 -37.65 -20.10 9.11
C GLY A 465 -36.95 -19.74 7.78
N ASN A 466 -36.36 -18.56 7.59
CA ASN A 466 -35.66 -18.17 6.37
C ASN A 466 -34.35 -17.45 6.71
N SER A 467 -33.28 -18.21 6.95
CA SER A 467 -31.94 -17.65 7.06
C SER A 467 -31.53 -17.09 5.70
N PHE A 468 -31.47 -15.76 5.56
CA PHE A 468 -30.94 -15.12 4.37
C PHE A 468 -29.49 -15.59 4.15
N ARG A 469 -29.22 -16.23 3.01
CA ARG A 469 -27.88 -16.69 2.62
C ARG A 469 -27.27 -15.69 1.64
N LEU A 470 -26.14 -15.11 2.01
CA LEU A 470 -25.40 -14.23 1.10
C LEU A 470 -24.57 -15.09 0.14
N MET A 471 -24.80 -14.90 -1.16
CA MET A 471 -24.06 -15.55 -2.24
C MET A 471 -23.30 -14.48 -3.01
N LEU A 472 -21.97 -14.46 -2.92
CA LEU A 472 -21.12 -13.67 -3.79
C LEU A 472 -20.65 -14.58 -4.95
N PRO A 473 -20.99 -14.29 -6.21
CA PRO A 473 -20.59 -15.15 -7.33
C PRO A 473 -19.08 -15.11 -7.56
N ASP A 474 -18.60 -16.01 -8.42
CA ASP A 474 -17.23 -15.98 -8.91
C ASP A 474 -16.90 -14.63 -9.57
N ARG A 475 -15.65 -14.18 -9.45
CA ARG A 475 -15.15 -12.96 -10.10
C ARG A 475 -15.92 -11.70 -9.70
N HIS A 476 -16.23 -11.55 -8.42
CA HIS A 476 -16.88 -10.35 -7.87
C HIS A 476 -16.07 -9.72 -6.74
N CYS A 477 -16.18 -8.40 -6.62
CA CYS A 477 -15.66 -7.63 -5.50
C CYS A 477 -16.85 -7.20 -4.62
N LEU A 478 -16.70 -7.29 -3.30
CA LEU A 478 -17.68 -6.86 -2.30
C LEU A 478 -16.93 -6.18 -1.15
N TRP A 479 -17.32 -4.96 -0.80
CA TRP A 479 -16.70 -4.26 0.33
C TRP A 479 -17.67 -3.32 1.03
N GLU A 480 -17.33 -2.96 2.26
CA GLU A 480 -18.11 -2.02 3.06
C GLU A 480 -17.31 -0.77 3.38
N VAL A 481 -17.99 0.37 3.39
CA VAL A 481 -17.42 1.63 3.89
C VAL A 481 -18.39 2.37 4.81
N PRO A 482 -17.91 2.99 5.90
CA PRO A 482 -18.71 3.90 6.71
C PRO A 482 -18.84 5.27 6.03
N LEU A 483 -19.99 5.92 6.20
CA LEU A 483 -20.23 7.27 5.66
C LEU A 483 -20.13 8.36 6.75
N LEU A 484 -19.67 9.55 6.35
CA LEU A 484 -19.65 10.76 7.17
C LEU A 484 -21.07 11.15 7.58
N GLY A 485 -21.25 11.52 8.85
CA GLY A 485 -22.55 11.94 9.38
C GLY A 485 -23.61 10.85 9.46
N SER A 486 -23.28 9.59 9.13
CA SER A 486 -24.18 8.44 9.22
C SER A 486 -23.69 7.40 10.22
N SER A 487 -24.63 6.72 10.88
CA SER A 487 -24.38 5.47 11.60
C SER A 487 -24.30 4.27 10.65
N GLU A 488 -24.91 4.40 9.47
CA GLU A 488 -25.03 3.33 8.48
C GLU A 488 -23.74 3.16 7.68
N ARG A 489 -23.51 1.91 7.25
CA ARG A 489 -22.49 1.53 6.28
C ARG A 489 -23.11 1.49 4.89
N VAL A 490 -22.28 1.49 3.85
CA VAL A 490 -22.72 1.15 2.50
C VAL A 490 -21.98 -0.09 2.04
N ILE A 491 -22.75 -1.06 1.53
CA ILE A 491 -22.22 -2.26 0.87
C ILE A 491 -22.07 -1.95 -0.62
N VAL A 492 -20.86 -2.13 -1.13
CA VAL A 492 -20.47 -1.84 -2.50
C VAL A 492 -20.00 -3.11 -3.17
N TYR A 493 -20.36 -3.28 -4.45
CA TYR A 493 -20.04 -4.48 -5.20
C TYR A 493 -19.94 -4.19 -6.70
N CYS A 494 -19.11 -4.98 -7.37
CA CYS A 494 -18.96 -4.98 -8.82
C CYS A 494 -18.32 -6.28 -9.29
N GLY A 495 -18.27 -6.52 -10.60
CA GLY A 495 -17.46 -7.59 -11.17
C GLY A 495 -15.97 -7.28 -11.06
N LEU A 496 -15.15 -8.32 -10.96
CA LEU A 496 -13.68 -8.24 -10.91
C LEU A 496 -13.10 -7.52 -12.13
N HIS A 497 -13.72 -7.73 -13.29
CA HIS A 497 -13.28 -7.21 -14.60
C HIS A 497 -14.02 -5.94 -15.03
N ASP A 498 -14.93 -5.43 -14.22
CA ASP A 498 -15.62 -4.18 -14.56
C ASP A 498 -14.62 -3.01 -14.48
N ASN A 499 -14.46 -2.28 -15.58
CA ASN A 499 -13.71 -1.03 -15.59
C ASN A 499 -14.68 0.13 -15.32
N PRO A 500 -14.62 0.81 -14.15
CA PRO A 500 -15.63 1.78 -13.79
C PRO A 500 -15.72 3.02 -14.68
N LYS A 501 -14.69 3.25 -15.52
CA LYS A 501 -14.62 4.38 -16.46
C LYS A 501 -15.20 4.06 -17.84
N ASN A 502 -15.43 2.79 -18.17
CA ASN A 502 -15.94 2.44 -19.49
C ASN A 502 -17.40 2.90 -19.61
N PRO A 503 -17.71 3.80 -20.57
CA PRO A 503 -19.07 4.28 -20.72
C PRO A 503 -19.99 3.21 -21.30
N LEU A 504 -21.29 3.38 -21.07
CA LEU A 504 -22.37 2.57 -21.64
C LEU A 504 -22.26 2.44 -23.17
N SER A 505 -21.82 3.51 -23.84
CA SER A 505 -21.62 3.55 -25.29
C SER A 505 -20.43 2.72 -25.79
N ASN A 506 -19.49 2.39 -24.91
CA ASN A 506 -18.26 1.66 -25.23
C ASN A 506 -18.17 0.33 -24.46
N ASN A 507 -19.25 -0.45 -24.50
CA ASN A 507 -19.33 -1.79 -23.90
C ASN A 507 -19.00 -1.84 -22.39
N GLY A 508 -19.37 -0.81 -21.63
CA GLY A 508 -19.27 -0.84 -20.17
C GLY A 508 -20.08 -1.99 -19.56
N THR A 509 -19.59 -2.52 -18.45
CA THR A 509 -20.17 -3.66 -17.73
C THR A 509 -20.46 -3.33 -16.27
N PHE A 510 -21.37 -4.10 -15.67
CA PHE A 510 -21.64 -4.16 -14.24
C PHE A 510 -21.91 -5.59 -13.82
N CYS A 511 -21.26 -6.06 -12.76
CA CYS A 511 -21.25 -7.45 -12.30
C CYS A 511 -20.88 -8.42 -13.44
N GLY A 512 -19.91 -8.03 -14.27
CA GLY A 512 -19.44 -8.83 -15.42
C GLY A 512 -20.44 -8.95 -16.58
N LYS A 513 -21.56 -8.21 -16.54
CA LYS A 513 -22.60 -8.23 -17.58
C LYS A 513 -22.67 -6.87 -18.29
N PRO A 514 -22.94 -6.81 -19.61
CA PRO A 514 -23.16 -5.55 -20.30
C PRO A 514 -24.32 -4.77 -19.68
N TRP A 515 -24.18 -3.46 -19.51
CA TRP A 515 -25.21 -2.61 -18.91
C TRP A 515 -26.60 -2.79 -19.52
N LYS A 516 -26.72 -2.88 -20.85
CA LYS A 516 -28.01 -3.09 -21.53
C LYS A 516 -28.74 -4.33 -21.03
N LYS A 517 -28.01 -5.41 -20.74
CA LYS A 517 -28.56 -6.65 -20.20
C LYS A 517 -28.99 -6.48 -18.75
N VAL A 518 -28.14 -5.87 -17.92
CA VAL A 518 -28.46 -5.58 -16.51
C VAL A 518 -29.73 -4.74 -16.38
N LEU A 519 -29.82 -3.65 -17.14
CA LEU A 519 -30.98 -2.75 -17.13
C LEU A 519 -32.25 -3.46 -17.59
N GLY A 520 -32.17 -4.29 -18.64
CA GLY A 520 -33.29 -5.09 -19.12
C GLY A 520 -33.75 -6.15 -18.13
N ASP A 521 -32.82 -6.93 -17.57
CA ASP A 521 -33.10 -8.02 -16.62
C ASP A 521 -33.71 -7.50 -15.30
N LEU A 522 -33.27 -6.32 -14.83
CA LEU A 522 -33.70 -5.72 -13.56
C LEU A 522 -34.82 -4.68 -13.69
N GLY A 523 -35.22 -4.31 -14.92
CA GLY A 523 -36.23 -3.28 -15.17
C GLY A 523 -35.79 -1.86 -14.77
N ILE A 524 -34.48 -1.62 -14.69
CA ILE A 524 -33.90 -0.31 -14.32
C ILE A 524 -33.80 0.56 -15.58
N ARG A 525 -34.19 1.83 -15.47
CA ARG A 525 -34.04 2.82 -16.55
C ARG A 525 -32.77 3.64 -16.38
N ASP A 526 -32.19 4.11 -17.48
CA ASP A 526 -31.06 5.05 -17.45
C ASP A 526 -31.27 6.24 -16.51
N ASP A 527 -32.48 6.82 -16.57
CA ASP A 527 -32.86 7.99 -15.79
C ASP A 527 -32.81 7.69 -14.26
N ASP A 528 -33.00 6.42 -13.85
CA ASP A 528 -32.93 6.00 -12.45
C ASP A 528 -31.50 6.05 -11.89
N LEU A 529 -30.46 5.94 -12.73
CA LEU A 529 -29.05 5.86 -12.33
C LEU A 529 -28.29 7.17 -12.50
N TRP A 530 -28.57 7.92 -13.57
CA TRP A 530 -27.77 9.09 -13.96
C TRP A 530 -28.57 10.40 -13.97
N GLY A 531 -29.88 10.36 -13.73
CA GLY A 531 -30.76 11.53 -13.62
C GLY A 531 -31.08 12.21 -14.96
N SER A 532 -30.06 12.63 -15.73
CA SER A 532 -30.24 13.35 -17.00
C SER A 532 -29.84 12.51 -18.23
N ARG A 533 -30.61 12.63 -19.31
CA ARG A 533 -30.36 11.91 -20.58
C ARG A 533 -29.14 12.43 -21.34
N GLU A 534 -28.72 13.68 -21.10
CA GLU A 534 -27.65 14.35 -21.83
C GLU A 534 -26.24 14.06 -21.29
N ARG A 535 -26.10 13.32 -20.17
CA ARG A 535 -24.79 12.94 -19.64
C ARG A 535 -24.08 12.01 -20.64
N LYS A 536 -22.98 12.48 -21.24
CA LYS A 536 -22.23 11.72 -22.26
C LYS A 536 -21.43 10.55 -21.69
N ASP A 537 -21.01 10.63 -20.42
CA ASP A 537 -20.11 9.65 -19.78
C ASP A 537 -20.84 8.74 -18.78
N LYS A 538 -21.99 8.16 -19.16
CA LYS A 538 -22.73 7.21 -18.30
C LYS A 538 -21.87 5.96 -18.06
N CYS A 539 -21.34 5.78 -16.85
CA CYS A 539 -20.46 4.66 -16.50
C CYS A 539 -20.71 4.21 -15.06
N LEU A 540 -20.08 3.12 -14.63
CA LEU A 540 -20.19 2.60 -13.27
C LEU A 540 -19.67 3.60 -12.22
N TRP A 541 -18.65 4.40 -12.55
CA TRP A 541 -18.09 5.41 -11.63
C TRP A 541 -19.14 6.41 -11.15
N ASN A 542 -20.07 6.83 -12.02
CA ASN A 542 -21.05 7.89 -11.72
C ASN A 542 -22.50 7.42 -11.65
N ALA A 543 -22.74 6.10 -11.65
CA ALA A 543 -24.07 5.52 -11.52
C ALA A 543 -24.51 5.45 -10.04
N LYS A 544 -25.69 5.98 -9.71
CA LYS A 544 -26.26 5.92 -8.36
C LYS A 544 -26.84 4.54 -8.05
N LEU A 545 -25.95 3.61 -7.71
CA LEU A 545 -26.28 2.19 -7.52
C LEU A 545 -26.47 1.80 -6.06
N PHE A 546 -25.62 2.30 -5.17
CA PHE A 546 -25.43 1.70 -3.86
C PHE A 546 -26.38 2.35 -2.85
N PRO A 547 -27.38 1.60 -2.35
CA PRO A 547 -28.40 2.15 -1.46
C PRO A 547 -27.83 2.37 -0.05
N VAL A 548 -28.22 3.47 0.59
CA VAL A 548 -27.96 3.78 1.99
C VAL A 548 -29.23 3.46 2.77
N THR A 549 -29.29 2.27 3.36
CA THR A 549 -30.47 1.75 4.07
C THR A 549 -30.02 0.74 5.13
N SER A 550 -30.97 0.08 5.80
CA SER A 550 -30.64 -0.95 6.79
C SER A 550 -29.76 -2.06 6.20
N TYR A 551 -28.88 -2.61 7.02
CA TYR A 551 -27.91 -3.63 6.60
C TYR A 551 -28.56 -4.84 5.90
N SER A 552 -29.70 -5.32 6.42
CA SER A 552 -30.47 -6.41 5.81
C SER A 552 -30.99 -6.04 4.41
N ASN A 553 -31.53 -4.83 4.24
CA ASN A 553 -32.02 -4.36 2.94
C ASN A 553 -30.87 -4.19 1.95
N MET A 554 -29.72 -3.67 2.39
CA MET A 554 -28.55 -3.55 1.52
C MET A 554 -28.08 -4.91 0.98
N LEU A 555 -28.04 -5.95 1.83
CA LEU A 555 -27.68 -7.30 1.40
C LEU A 555 -28.70 -7.87 0.40
N GLN A 556 -30.00 -7.71 0.65
CA GLN A 556 -31.04 -8.15 -0.28
C GLN A 556 -30.95 -7.45 -1.64
N LEU A 557 -30.75 -6.12 -1.62
CA LEU A 557 -30.60 -5.31 -2.83
C LEU A 557 -29.31 -5.65 -3.58
N ALA A 558 -28.21 -5.96 -2.87
CA ALA A 558 -26.96 -6.41 -3.48
C ALA A 558 -27.14 -7.73 -4.23
N THR A 559 -27.75 -8.73 -3.60
CA THR A 559 -28.08 -10.02 -4.23
C THR A 559 -28.97 -9.85 -5.46
N TRP A 560 -29.94 -8.93 -5.41
CA TRP A 560 -30.79 -8.60 -6.55
C TRP A 560 -30.03 -7.91 -7.68
N LEU A 561 -29.21 -6.90 -7.39
CA LEU A 561 -28.44 -6.16 -8.39
C LEU A 561 -27.33 -7.00 -9.06
N MET A 562 -26.82 -8.04 -8.39
CA MET A 562 -25.97 -9.06 -8.99
C MET A 562 -26.74 -10.04 -9.91
N GLY A 563 -28.07 -10.04 -9.84
CA GLY A 563 -28.96 -10.90 -10.61
C GLY A 563 -29.08 -12.32 -10.06
N LEU A 564 -29.02 -12.46 -8.73
CA LEU A 564 -29.10 -13.76 -8.03
C LEU A 564 -30.44 -13.99 -7.33
N SER A 565 -31.33 -13.00 -7.33
CA SER A 565 -32.62 -13.08 -6.65
C SER A 565 -33.69 -13.67 -7.57
N ASN A 566 -34.42 -14.67 -7.08
CA ASN A 566 -35.64 -15.20 -7.69
C ASN A 566 -36.92 -14.54 -7.12
N LEU A 567 -36.77 -13.54 -6.24
CA LEU A 567 -37.88 -12.85 -5.58
C LEU A 567 -38.60 -11.88 -6.54
N GLU A 568 -39.76 -11.37 -6.11
CA GLU A 568 -40.56 -10.38 -6.85
C GLU A 568 -39.74 -9.11 -7.18
N ASN A 569 -39.13 -9.10 -8.37
CA ASN A 569 -38.29 -8.00 -8.88
C ASN A 569 -38.94 -6.63 -8.73
N ALA A 570 -40.27 -6.55 -8.84
CA ALA A 570 -41.02 -5.30 -8.70
C ALA A 570 -40.86 -4.66 -7.31
N ASN A 571 -40.88 -5.44 -6.22
CA ASN A 571 -40.76 -4.91 -4.86
C ASN A 571 -39.35 -4.43 -4.56
N LEU A 572 -38.33 -5.19 -4.98
CA LEU A 572 -36.93 -4.83 -4.78
C LEU A 572 -36.52 -3.62 -5.63
N LEU A 573 -37.03 -3.52 -6.86
CA LEU A 573 -36.86 -2.34 -7.70
C LEU A 573 -37.46 -1.09 -7.05
N LEU A 574 -38.66 -1.21 -6.49
CA LEU A 574 -39.34 -0.08 -5.84
C LEU A 574 -38.62 0.34 -4.56
N LEU A 575 -38.19 -0.62 -3.73
CA LEU A 575 -37.35 -0.38 -2.56
C LEU A 575 -36.04 0.32 -2.93
N TRP A 576 -35.36 -0.16 -3.97
CA TRP A 576 -34.12 0.43 -4.46
C TRP A 576 -34.31 1.87 -4.96
N LYS A 577 -35.38 2.14 -5.71
CA LYS A 577 -35.69 3.49 -6.21
C LYS A 577 -36.01 4.48 -5.10
N MET A 578 -36.69 4.02 -4.04
CA MET A 578 -37.04 4.85 -2.88
C MET A 578 -35.87 5.09 -1.92
N SER A 579 -34.79 4.31 -2.03
CA SER A 579 -33.62 4.47 -1.18
C SER A 579 -32.75 5.62 -1.66
N ASP A 580 -32.12 6.33 -0.71
CA ASP A 580 -30.99 7.19 -1.02
C ASP A 580 -29.86 6.35 -1.59
N ARG A 581 -29.27 6.79 -2.71
CA ARG A 581 -28.26 6.03 -3.44
C ARG A 581 -27.05 6.88 -3.76
N VAL A 582 -25.88 6.27 -3.59
CA VAL A 582 -24.59 6.87 -3.90
C VAL A 582 -23.92 6.17 -5.07
N SER A 583 -23.15 6.94 -5.83
CA SER A 583 -22.21 6.43 -6.86
C SER A 583 -20.82 6.21 -6.28
N LEU A 584 -19.92 5.52 -7.00
CA LEU A 584 -18.51 5.39 -6.58
C LEU A 584 -17.82 6.76 -6.48
N GLU A 585 -18.18 7.69 -7.38
CA GLU A 585 -17.70 9.07 -7.38
C GLU A 585 -18.09 9.83 -6.11
N GLU A 586 -19.36 9.75 -5.71
CA GLU A 586 -19.86 10.41 -4.50
C GLU A 586 -19.32 9.73 -3.25
N LEU A 587 -19.26 8.38 -3.25
CA LEU A 587 -18.79 7.58 -2.14
C LEU A 587 -17.40 8.02 -1.68
N HIS A 588 -16.48 8.26 -2.61
CA HIS A 588 -15.11 8.66 -2.28
C HIS A 588 -15.02 9.90 -1.39
N ARG A 589 -15.95 10.86 -1.53
CA ARG A 589 -15.98 12.09 -0.72
C ARG A 589 -16.74 11.94 0.60
N LEU A 590 -17.51 10.87 0.72
CA LEU A 590 -18.41 10.63 1.85
C LEU A 590 -17.86 9.59 2.84
N ILE A 591 -16.70 8.99 2.58
CA ILE A 591 -16.10 7.98 3.47
C ILE A 591 -15.69 8.62 4.80
N ASP A 592 -16.08 8.00 5.90
CA ASP A 592 -15.60 8.32 7.25
C ASP A 592 -14.31 7.54 7.53
N PHE A 593 -13.17 8.11 7.11
CA PHE A 593 -11.85 7.46 7.25
C PHE A 593 -11.50 7.16 8.70
N SER A 594 -11.85 8.04 9.64
CA SER A 594 -11.61 7.86 11.07
C SER A 594 -12.35 6.63 11.61
N LYS A 595 -13.64 6.48 11.31
CA LYS A 595 -14.40 5.28 11.72
C LYS A 595 -13.90 4.01 11.03
N MET A 596 -13.55 4.09 9.75
CA MET A 596 -13.03 2.94 9.00
C MET A 596 -11.73 2.44 9.62
N TRP A 597 -10.80 3.35 9.91
CA TRP A 597 -9.52 3.05 10.55
C TRP A 597 -9.69 2.46 11.96
N LEU A 598 -10.50 3.11 12.80
CA LEU A 598 -10.73 2.66 14.17
C LEU A 598 -11.31 1.24 14.19
N ARG A 599 -12.21 0.92 13.27
CA ARG A 599 -12.79 -0.43 13.13
C ARG A 599 -11.74 -1.46 12.71
N SER A 600 -10.96 -1.16 11.68
CA SER A 600 -9.89 -2.05 11.21
C SER A 600 -8.87 -2.35 12.32
N THR A 601 -8.44 -1.31 13.03
CA THR A 601 -7.52 -1.41 14.16
C THR A 601 -8.09 -2.26 15.29
N ASN A 602 -9.34 -2.00 15.68
CA ASN A 602 -10.00 -2.78 16.72
C ASN A 602 -10.17 -4.25 16.31
N HIS A 603 -10.51 -4.50 15.04
CA HIS A 603 -10.69 -5.86 14.52
C HIS A 603 -9.38 -6.66 14.54
N GLN A 604 -8.27 -6.05 14.09
CA GLN A 604 -6.95 -6.68 14.13
C GLN A 604 -6.48 -6.94 15.56
N ALA A 605 -6.73 -5.99 16.46
CA ALA A 605 -6.46 -6.19 17.88
C ALA A 605 -7.29 -7.34 18.47
N ASP A 606 -8.59 -7.47 18.15
CA ASP A 606 -9.43 -8.60 18.58
C ASP A 606 -8.91 -9.95 18.09
N LEU A 607 -8.40 -10.00 16.86
CA LEU A 607 -7.74 -11.19 16.32
C LEU A 607 -6.47 -11.53 17.11
N ALA A 608 -5.63 -10.53 17.41
CA ALA A 608 -4.44 -10.71 18.23
C ALA A 608 -4.78 -11.19 19.66
N VAL A 609 -5.81 -10.62 20.29
CA VAL A 609 -6.35 -11.08 21.59
C VAL A 609 -6.72 -12.57 21.51
N GLY A 610 -7.46 -12.97 20.46
CA GLY A 610 -7.84 -14.37 20.24
C GLY A 610 -6.64 -15.31 20.11
N VAL A 611 -5.58 -14.88 19.39
CA VAL A 611 -4.34 -15.66 19.24
C VAL A 611 -3.62 -15.80 20.57
N VAL A 612 -3.41 -14.70 21.32
CA VAL A 612 -2.72 -14.73 22.63
C VAL A 612 -3.50 -15.58 23.63
N ALA A 613 -4.82 -15.40 23.72
CA ALA A 613 -5.68 -16.20 24.60
C ALA A 613 -5.56 -17.70 24.30
N ALA A 614 -5.55 -18.09 23.02
CA ALA A 614 -5.34 -19.48 22.62
C ALA A 614 -3.94 -20.00 23.00
N CYS A 615 -2.90 -19.20 22.77
CA CYS A 615 -1.52 -19.56 23.15
C CYS A 615 -1.40 -19.82 24.65
N LEU A 616 -1.97 -18.94 25.49
CA LEU A 616 -1.95 -19.08 26.94
C LEU A 616 -2.79 -20.28 27.42
N LYS A 617 -3.98 -20.48 26.86
CA LYS A 617 -4.89 -21.56 27.24
C LYS A 617 -4.36 -22.95 26.90
N PHE A 618 -3.74 -23.11 25.73
CA PHE A 618 -3.26 -24.41 25.24
C PHE A 618 -1.75 -24.62 25.46
N GLY A 619 -1.05 -23.66 26.07
CA GLY A 619 0.41 -23.73 26.28
C GLY A 619 1.24 -23.66 24.99
N LEU A 620 0.65 -23.20 23.88
CA LEU A 620 1.29 -23.09 22.55
C LEU A 620 2.10 -21.79 22.44
N LEU A 621 3.10 -21.62 23.29
CA LEU A 621 3.82 -20.35 23.44
C LEU A 621 4.85 -20.06 22.33
N GLY A 622 4.88 -20.81 21.23
CA GLY A 622 5.85 -20.58 20.13
C GLY A 622 5.66 -19.29 19.33
N ARG A 623 4.56 -18.56 19.56
CA ARG A 623 4.19 -17.32 18.86
C ARG A 623 4.89 -16.09 19.47
N ASN A 624 5.07 -15.02 18.70
CA ASN A 624 5.66 -13.76 19.15
C ASN A 624 4.66 -12.93 19.96
N ILE A 625 4.54 -13.22 21.27
CA ILE A 625 3.60 -12.55 22.18
C ILE A 625 3.86 -11.04 22.25
N SER A 626 5.12 -10.59 22.29
CA SER A 626 5.45 -9.16 22.28
C SER A 626 4.79 -8.41 21.11
N GLN A 627 4.88 -8.96 19.90
CA GLN A 627 4.32 -8.34 18.69
C GLN A 627 2.79 -8.39 18.67
N LEU A 628 2.20 -9.50 19.12
CA LEU A 628 0.74 -9.59 19.27
C LEU A 628 0.23 -8.59 20.32
N CYS A 629 0.93 -8.40 21.43
CA CYS A 629 0.61 -7.39 22.43
C CYS A 629 0.68 -5.96 21.85
N GLN A 630 1.64 -5.66 20.98
CA GLN A 630 1.69 -4.36 20.28
C GLN A 630 0.44 -4.12 19.42
N GLU A 631 -0.12 -5.16 18.78
CA GLU A 631 -1.39 -5.06 18.06
C GLU A 631 -2.57 -4.86 19.03
N ILE A 632 -2.59 -5.55 20.17
CA ILE A 632 -3.64 -5.39 21.22
C ILE A 632 -3.65 -3.98 21.80
N LEU A 633 -2.48 -3.41 22.08
CA LEU A 633 -2.31 -2.08 22.67
C LEU A 633 -2.82 -0.95 21.76
N GLN A 634 -3.15 -1.23 20.50
CA GLN A 634 -3.81 -0.26 19.64
C GLN A 634 -5.24 0.08 20.10
N LYS A 635 -5.85 -0.73 20.98
CA LYS A 635 -7.11 -0.42 21.65
C LYS A 635 -6.97 0.50 22.88
N GLU A 636 -5.84 1.19 23.00
CA GLU A 636 -5.51 2.11 24.09
C GLU A 636 -5.80 1.49 25.48
N VAL A 637 -6.64 2.11 26.29
CA VAL A 637 -6.96 1.69 27.68
C VAL A 637 -7.41 0.24 27.75
N THR A 638 -8.33 -0.17 26.87
CA THR A 638 -8.84 -1.55 26.86
C THR A 638 -7.77 -2.57 26.49
N GLY A 639 -6.77 -2.18 25.68
CA GLY A 639 -5.65 -3.06 25.33
C GLY A 639 -4.76 -3.37 26.52
N ILE A 640 -4.50 -2.37 27.38
CA ILE A 640 -3.71 -2.51 28.61
C ILE A 640 -4.44 -3.41 29.61
N GLU A 641 -5.77 -3.23 29.77
CA GLU A 641 -6.61 -4.07 30.64
C GLU A 641 -6.53 -5.55 30.22
N ILE A 642 -6.64 -5.83 28.92
CA ILE A 642 -6.54 -7.18 28.37
C ILE A 642 -5.14 -7.78 28.61
N CYS A 643 -4.07 -7.02 28.38
CA CYS A 643 -2.71 -7.49 28.65
C CYS A 643 -2.51 -7.78 30.15
N THR A 644 -3.12 -6.99 31.03
CA THR A 644 -3.08 -7.19 32.49
C THR A 644 -3.82 -8.46 32.89
N GLU A 645 -4.97 -8.74 32.27
CA GLU A 645 -5.69 -10.01 32.44
C GLU A 645 -4.82 -11.20 32.02
N PHE A 646 -4.16 -11.11 30.86
CA PHE A 646 -3.23 -12.16 30.40
C PHE A 646 -2.04 -12.35 31.33
N LEU A 647 -1.46 -11.25 31.86
CA LEU A 647 -0.37 -11.31 32.82
C LEU A 647 -0.77 -12.07 34.10
N SER A 648 -2.03 -11.93 34.55
CA SER A 648 -2.54 -12.66 35.72
C SER A 648 -2.57 -14.19 35.53
N LEU A 649 -2.58 -14.67 34.28
CA LEU A 649 -2.57 -16.09 33.94
C LEU A 649 -1.15 -16.69 33.96
N CYS A 650 -0.10 -15.87 33.88
CA CYS A 650 1.30 -16.31 33.76
C CYS A 650 1.79 -17.26 34.87
N PRO A 651 1.49 -17.03 36.17
CA PRO A 651 1.92 -17.94 37.24
C PRO A 651 1.41 -19.38 37.07
N ASN A 652 0.24 -19.55 36.43
CA ASN A 652 -0.37 -20.86 36.20
C ASN A 652 0.25 -21.61 35.02
N LEU A 653 0.88 -20.91 34.06
CA LEU A 653 1.45 -21.51 32.85
C LEU A 653 2.56 -22.52 33.17
N GLN A 654 3.45 -22.17 34.11
CA GLN A 654 4.55 -23.05 34.52
C GLN A 654 4.05 -24.27 35.29
N ALA A 655 3.01 -24.12 36.11
CA ALA A 655 2.43 -25.21 36.88
C ALA A 655 1.71 -26.23 35.99
N GLN A 656 1.00 -25.76 34.95
CA GLN A 656 0.17 -26.61 34.09
C GLN A 656 0.96 -27.39 33.03
N ASN A 657 2.09 -26.86 32.55
CA ASN A 657 2.81 -27.43 31.39
C ASN A 657 4.31 -27.72 31.65
N SER A 658 4.70 -27.93 32.91
CA SER A 658 6.11 -28.04 33.35
C SER A 658 6.96 -29.11 32.64
N GLN A 659 6.35 -30.14 32.03
CA GLN A 659 7.06 -31.22 31.32
C GLN A 659 7.30 -30.94 29.82
N ILE A 660 6.58 -29.99 29.21
CA ILE A 660 6.57 -29.76 27.76
C ILE A 660 7.08 -28.35 27.41
N LEU A 661 6.85 -27.37 28.29
CA LEU A 661 7.18 -25.97 28.05
C LEU A 661 8.54 -25.59 28.65
N PRO A 662 9.52 -25.10 27.85
CA PRO A 662 10.77 -24.57 28.37
C PRO A 662 10.53 -23.41 29.35
N LYS A 663 11.32 -23.37 30.44
CA LYS A 663 11.21 -22.33 31.46
C LYS A 663 11.55 -20.96 30.87
N SER A 664 12.56 -20.91 30.01
CA SER A 664 12.94 -19.70 29.26
C SER A 664 11.75 -19.10 28.52
N ARG A 665 10.95 -19.93 27.85
CA ARG A 665 9.80 -19.46 27.07
C ARG A 665 8.66 -18.96 27.97
N ALA A 666 8.37 -19.65 29.05
CA ALA A 666 7.39 -19.17 30.03
C ALA A 666 7.80 -17.82 30.64
N HIS A 667 9.09 -17.65 30.96
CA HIS A 667 9.62 -16.37 31.43
C HIS A 667 9.57 -15.27 30.36
N GLN A 668 9.85 -15.61 29.09
CA GLN A 668 9.78 -14.63 27.99
C GLN A 668 8.35 -14.13 27.78
N VAL A 669 7.33 -15.00 27.85
CA VAL A 669 5.93 -14.57 27.75
C VAL A 669 5.53 -13.64 28.90
N ASN A 670 6.02 -13.93 30.11
CA ASN A 670 5.82 -13.06 31.27
C ASN A 670 6.50 -11.70 31.05
N LEU A 671 7.75 -11.68 30.58
CA LEU A 671 8.49 -10.47 30.22
C LEU A 671 7.75 -9.63 29.16
N ASP A 672 7.27 -10.27 28.10
CA ASP A 672 6.55 -9.60 27.01
C ASP A 672 5.27 -8.91 27.52
N LEU A 673 4.51 -9.58 28.40
CA LEU A 673 3.29 -9.04 29.01
C LEU A 673 3.58 -7.94 30.03
N LEU A 674 4.64 -8.07 30.83
CA LEU A 674 5.08 -7.01 31.75
C LEU A 674 5.44 -5.72 31.00
N ARG A 675 6.18 -5.84 29.89
CA ARG A 675 6.50 -4.70 29.01
C ARG A 675 5.23 -4.13 28.35
N ALA A 676 4.29 -4.97 27.95
CA ALA A 676 3.01 -4.50 27.41
C ALA A 676 2.16 -3.74 28.43
N CYS A 677 2.32 -4.05 29.72
CA CYS A 677 1.68 -3.36 30.84
C CYS A 677 2.48 -2.17 31.40
N ASP A 678 3.60 -1.77 30.76
CA ASP A 678 4.48 -0.68 31.20
C ASP A 678 5.11 -0.90 32.61
N ASP A 679 5.29 -2.16 33.03
CA ASP A 679 5.97 -2.53 34.29
C ASP A 679 7.46 -2.86 34.07
N GLU A 680 8.24 -1.82 33.78
CA GLU A 680 9.67 -1.95 33.43
C GLU A 680 10.54 -2.51 34.58
N LEU A 681 10.17 -2.28 35.84
CA LEU A 681 10.92 -2.77 36.99
C LEU A 681 10.85 -4.30 37.07
N MET A 682 9.63 -4.86 37.03
CA MET A 682 9.42 -6.30 37.03
C MET A 682 9.90 -6.94 35.73
N ALA A 683 9.77 -6.24 34.60
CA ALA A 683 10.32 -6.68 33.31
C ALA A 683 11.84 -6.87 33.40
N ALA A 684 12.59 -5.91 33.95
CA ALA A 684 14.04 -6.03 34.10
C ALA A 684 14.44 -7.23 34.97
N GLU A 685 13.73 -7.47 36.09
CA GLU A 685 13.95 -8.66 36.91
C GLU A 685 13.63 -9.96 36.17
N MET A 686 12.55 -9.98 35.38
CA MET A 686 12.15 -11.14 34.60
C MET A 686 13.12 -11.44 33.47
N GLU A 687 13.69 -10.42 32.84
CA GLU A 687 14.70 -10.56 31.79
C GLU A 687 15.94 -11.32 32.29
N HIS A 688 16.41 -11.03 33.50
CA HIS A 688 17.47 -11.82 34.12
C HIS A 688 17.09 -13.31 34.28
N LYS A 689 15.83 -13.60 34.63
CA LYS A 689 15.33 -14.98 34.75
C LYS A 689 15.23 -15.68 33.39
N VAL A 690 14.85 -14.96 32.33
CA VAL A 690 14.87 -15.49 30.95
C VAL A 690 16.26 -15.94 30.59
N TRP A 691 17.26 -15.07 30.71
CA TRP A 691 18.64 -15.39 30.32
C TRP A 691 19.26 -16.50 31.16
N ALA A 692 18.98 -16.54 32.46
CA ALA A 692 19.40 -17.65 33.33
C ALA A 692 18.80 -18.99 32.88
N ALA A 693 17.51 -19.03 32.57
CA ALA A 693 16.84 -20.23 32.09
C ALA A 693 17.37 -20.67 30.71
N VAL A 694 17.62 -19.73 29.78
CA VAL A 694 18.24 -20.03 28.48
C VAL A 694 19.63 -20.64 28.67
N ALA A 695 20.44 -20.10 29.59
CA ALA A 695 21.77 -20.62 29.87
C ALA A 695 21.72 -22.06 30.43
N ASP A 696 20.82 -22.32 31.38
CA ASP A 696 20.64 -23.65 31.98
C ASP A 696 20.13 -24.69 30.97
N GLU A 697 19.15 -24.31 30.14
CA GLU A 697 18.60 -25.16 29.09
C GLU A 697 19.66 -25.48 28.02
N THR A 698 20.43 -24.47 27.60
CA THR A 698 21.53 -24.64 26.64
C THR A 698 22.63 -25.54 27.21
N ALA A 699 23.04 -25.31 28.46
CA ALA A 699 24.04 -26.14 29.13
C ALA A 699 23.58 -27.60 29.26
N SER A 700 22.29 -27.81 29.54
CA SER A 700 21.69 -29.15 29.59
C SER A 700 21.72 -29.82 28.22
N ALA A 701 21.29 -29.14 27.16
CA ALA A 701 21.31 -29.67 25.80
C ALA A 701 22.72 -30.06 25.34
N VAL A 702 23.72 -29.23 25.62
CA VAL A 702 25.13 -29.52 25.29
C VAL A 702 25.66 -30.72 26.06
N ARG A 703 25.34 -30.87 27.36
CA ARG A 703 25.78 -32.03 28.16
C ARG A 703 25.20 -33.36 27.69
N TYR A 704 23.97 -33.39 27.18
CA TYR A 704 23.34 -34.61 26.65
C TYR A 704 23.72 -34.90 25.18
N GLY A 705 24.08 -33.89 24.39
CA GLY A 705 24.52 -34.04 22.99
C GLY A 705 25.83 -34.81 22.78
N PHE A 706 26.66 -34.98 23.81
CA PHE A 706 27.91 -35.77 23.76
C PHE A 706 27.75 -37.25 24.17
N LYS A 707 26.53 -37.71 24.50
CA LYS A 707 26.31 -39.08 25.02
C LYS A 707 25.34 -39.98 24.23
N GLY A 708 24.88 -39.61 23.04
CA GLY A 708 24.02 -40.52 22.28
C GLY A 708 23.91 -40.25 20.78
N ASN A 709 24.24 -41.25 19.97
CA ASN A 709 23.76 -41.37 18.59
C ASN A 709 22.22 -41.42 18.61
N GLY A 710 21.55 -40.36 18.19
CA GLY A 710 20.10 -40.30 18.03
C GLY A 710 19.66 -38.90 17.64
N THR A 711 19.15 -38.75 16.43
CA THR A 711 18.67 -37.51 15.82
C THR A 711 17.63 -36.78 16.68
N MET A 712 18.01 -35.66 17.30
CA MET A 712 17.09 -34.60 17.71
C MET A 712 17.49 -33.30 17.00
N THR A 713 16.63 -32.85 16.10
CA THR A 713 16.72 -31.56 15.41
C THR A 713 16.57 -30.42 16.41
N CYS A 714 17.66 -29.67 16.62
CA CYS A 714 17.71 -28.46 17.43
C CYS A 714 17.18 -27.29 16.58
N LEU A 715 16.00 -26.77 16.92
CA LEU A 715 15.49 -25.49 16.42
C LEU A 715 15.93 -24.40 17.41
N VAL A 716 17.09 -23.80 17.13
CA VAL A 716 17.47 -22.51 17.70
C VAL A 716 17.34 -21.50 16.57
N GLU A 717 16.17 -20.88 16.43
CA GLU A 717 16.04 -19.62 15.71
C GLU A 717 16.18 -18.49 16.74
N LEU A 718 17.39 -17.94 16.83
CA LEU A 718 17.67 -16.63 17.41
C LEU A 718 18.11 -15.72 16.26
N SER A 719 17.17 -14.95 15.69
CA SER A 719 17.42 -13.65 15.02
C SER A 719 16.13 -12.94 14.61
#